data_AF-A0A835ADN0-F1
#
_entry.id   AF-A0A835ADN0-F1
#
_cell.length_a   1.000
_cell.length_b   1.000
_cell.length_c   1.000
_cell.angle_alpha   90.00
_cell.angle_beta   90.00
_cell.angle_gamma   90.00
#
_symmetry.space_group_name_H-M   'P 1'
#
loop_
_entity.id
_entity.type
_entity.pdbx_description
1 polymer ?
#
loop_
_entity_poly.entity_id
_entity_poly.type
_entity_poly.pdbx_seq_one_letter_code
_entity_poly.pdbx_strand_id
1 'polypeptide(L)'
;MAPAAAFAAQVLRGRWLMAYGSFLIMSAAGATYIFAIYSKDIKSTLGYTQEQLNTVGFFKDVGANVGIHAGLIAEVTPTWFVLAVGAAMNLGGYLMLYLSVTGKIRPAPPLWLVCLYIAVGANSQAFANTGALVTCVKNFPASRGVMLGLLKGFVGLSGAIFTQLYLAIYGPGGGGNDTRPLILLVGWLPAAISVVFLGTIRIIRAPRSPAAARREYPAFCAFLYKRSHFTRAEYVLCAAVVCTMLLLPFAVVLREEAALFNKNTPDQAQQEAAITKPEEPLCLQSMADNPGPNRTAVSSKPATAGLGARLLAGVAALRSPPRGEDYTILQALVSVDMLLLFTATVFGVGGTLTAIDNMGQIGESLGYPQRSVATFVSLISIWNYLGRVVAGFASEALLARHRVPRPLMLAGVLVLAVPGHLLVAFGVPGSLYVASVVIGFCFGAAMPLILATVSELFGLKYYSTLYNFCGTASPLGSYVLNVRVAGRMYDREAARQGAVAAVGGNKGLTCIGVRCYRESFLVIAAVTVASAVVTAALAWRTRHFYAGDIYARFKPPGTTDSSTGNNNAVAEDDDRRASANQASHTAMEISKAAGTRLLRHGAVAALLLLLLVHGEAAHPRRKGVTSKYRRSHQASEDMPLDADVFAVPSGRNAPQQVHITLGDQTGTAMTVSWVTVDAEGSSTVLYGRSIDTLDLAADGVTTRYTYYNYTSGFIHHCTLTGLDHATKYYYAVGHGDDDTDTSAARTFWFTTPPKPSPDAALRLGLIGDLGQTPDSNRTLAHYETHPGDAVLFVGDLSYADKHPLHDNNRWDTWGRFAERSAAYQPWIWTTGNHEIDYAPELGETTPFKPFAHRYPTPYLAAGSSEPYWYSVKLGPAHIIVLSSYSAFGKYTPQYKWLDKELKRVDRRVTPWLFISTHVPWYNSNNFHYMEGEPMRVQFEKMVVDARVDAVFAGHVHAYERTHRYSNVAYNVTDGRCTPVADRRAPVYVVVGDGGNVEGLADELTWPQPAYSAFREYSYGHAVLDIKNRTHAYYAWYRNHDGNKVTADSTWFTNRYHMPNHDDSSNIAYA
;
A
#
# COMPACT_ATOMS: atom_id res chain seq x y z
N MET A 1 21.55 -29.27 23.81
CA MET A 1 21.50 -27.93 24.43
C MET A 1 22.62 -26.99 23.93
N ALA A 2 23.84 -27.47 23.66
CA ALA A 2 24.96 -26.65 23.16
C ALA A 2 24.68 -25.78 21.90
N PRO A 3 24.03 -26.28 20.82
CA PRO A 3 23.81 -25.47 19.60
C PRO A 3 22.78 -24.35 19.80
N ALA A 4 21.75 -24.56 20.63
CA ALA A 4 20.76 -23.54 20.93
C ALA A 4 21.36 -22.40 21.77
N ALA A 5 22.22 -22.73 22.75
CA ALA A 5 22.93 -21.72 23.55
C ALA A 5 23.96 -20.95 22.71
N ALA A 6 24.67 -21.62 21.80
CA ALA A 6 25.59 -20.97 20.86
C ALA A 6 24.85 -20.04 19.88
N PHE A 7 23.71 -20.47 19.34
CA PHE A 7 22.87 -19.64 18.49
C PHE A 7 22.30 -18.42 19.24
N ALA A 8 21.80 -18.61 20.47
CA ALA A 8 21.32 -17.52 21.30
C ALA A 8 22.44 -16.51 21.62
N ALA A 9 23.65 -16.99 21.93
CA ALA A 9 24.82 -16.13 22.14
C ALA A 9 25.23 -15.36 20.87
N GLN A 10 25.10 -15.97 19.67
CA GLN A 10 25.32 -15.28 18.40
C GLN A 10 24.27 -14.18 18.19
N VAL A 11 22.98 -14.48 18.36
CA VAL A 11 21.89 -13.50 18.21
C VAL A 11 22.11 -12.30 19.15
N LEU A 12 22.43 -12.56 20.42
CA LEU A 12 22.69 -11.50 21.42
C LEU A 12 23.92 -10.64 21.09
N ARG A 13 24.89 -11.18 20.36
CA ARG A 13 26.10 -10.45 19.95
C ARG A 13 26.04 -9.94 18.51
N GLY A 14 24.97 -10.25 17.79
CA GLY A 14 24.81 -10.05 16.35
C GLY A 14 24.46 -8.62 15.94
N ARG A 15 24.86 -8.25 14.71
CA ARG A 15 24.63 -6.91 14.14
C ARG A 15 23.16 -6.63 13.84
N TRP A 16 22.36 -7.68 13.60
CA TRP A 16 20.94 -7.56 13.28
C TRP A 16 20.09 -7.26 14.52
N LEU A 17 20.41 -7.84 15.68
CA LEU A 17 19.77 -7.50 16.94
C LEU A 17 20.05 -6.04 17.35
N MET A 18 21.27 -5.57 17.10
CA MET A 18 21.64 -4.16 17.30
C MET A 18 20.82 -3.21 16.42
N ALA A 19 20.58 -3.57 15.15
CA ALA A 19 19.75 -2.78 14.24
C ALA A 19 18.28 -2.75 14.72
N TYR A 20 17.76 -3.90 15.16
CA TYR A 20 16.42 -4.00 15.75
C TYR A 20 16.24 -3.14 17.00
N GLY A 21 17.15 -3.25 17.97
CA GLY A 21 17.14 -2.41 19.18
C GLY A 21 17.21 -0.92 18.85
N SER A 22 17.95 -0.56 17.80
CA SER A 22 17.99 0.82 17.31
C SER A 22 16.65 1.28 16.72
N PHE A 23 15.92 0.44 15.98
CA PHE A 23 14.58 0.79 15.51
C PHE A 23 13.61 1.04 16.66
N LEU A 24 13.65 0.22 17.71
CA LEU A 24 12.80 0.39 18.90
C LEU A 24 13.11 1.69 19.65
N ILE A 25 14.39 1.99 19.89
CA ILE A 25 14.83 3.26 20.49
C ILE A 25 14.30 4.44 19.65
N MET A 26 14.46 4.36 18.33
CA MET A 26 14.03 5.42 17.41
C MET A 26 12.50 5.56 17.34
N SER A 27 11.73 4.48 17.52
CA SER A 27 10.27 4.53 17.58
C SER A 27 9.72 5.27 18.79
N ALA A 28 10.52 5.43 19.85
CA ALA A 28 10.18 6.21 21.03
C ALA A 28 10.83 7.61 21.06
N ALA A 29 11.71 7.92 20.10
CA ALA A 29 12.55 9.12 20.11
C ALA A 29 11.95 10.34 19.39
N GLY A 30 10.65 10.40 19.11
CA GLY A 30 10.02 11.57 18.47
C GLY A 30 8.81 12.11 19.24
N ALA A 31 8.86 12.05 20.58
CA ALA A 31 7.84 12.61 21.47
C ALA A 31 7.65 14.13 21.33
N THR A 32 8.59 14.83 20.69
CA THR A 32 8.50 16.27 20.42
C THR A 32 7.47 16.61 19.34
N TYR A 33 7.11 15.65 18.47
CA TYR A 33 6.09 15.84 17.43
C TYR A 33 4.65 15.84 17.94
N ILE A 34 4.42 15.30 19.15
CA ILE A 34 3.09 15.29 19.79
C ILE A 34 2.87 16.47 20.73
N PHE A 35 3.78 17.45 20.74
CA PHE A 35 3.64 18.67 21.53
C PHE A 35 2.30 19.37 21.28
N ALA A 36 1.84 19.43 20.03
CA ALA A 36 0.56 20.05 19.67
C ALA A 36 -0.67 19.39 20.34
N ILE A 37 -0.55 18.13 20.78
CA ILE A 37 -1.62 17.42 21.48
C ILE A 37 -1.73 17.90 22.93
N TYR A 38 -0.61 18.03 23.64
CA TYR A 38 -0.59 18.37 25.08
C TYR A 38 -0.25 19.84 25.40
N SER A 39 0.11 20.64 24.40
CA SER A 39 0.46 22.06 24.59
C SER A 39 -0.71 22.88 25.14
N LYS A 40 -1.95 22.45 24.86
CA LYS A 40 -3.15 23.10 25.39
C LYS A 40 -3.22 22.99 26.92
N ASP A 41 -2.94 21.82 27.49
CA ASP A 41 -2.97 21.63 28.94
C ASP A 41 -1.86 22.41 29.65
N ILE A 42 -0.68 22.52 29.03
CA ILE A 42 0.40 23.40 29.52
C ILE A 42 -0.12 24.84 29.59
N LYS A 43 -0.74 25.32 28.51
CA LYS A 43 -1.26 26.69 28.42
C LYS A 43 -2.34 26.95 29.45
N SER A 44 -3.35 26.09 29.54
CA SER A 44 -4.51 26.30 30.40
C SER A 44 -4.18 26.12 31.88
N THR A 45 -3.36 25.13 32.25
CA THR A 45 -3.09 24.84 33.67
C THR A 45 -2.07 25.79 34.28
N LEU A 46 -1.13 26.31 33.49
CA LEU A 46 -0.12 27.27 33.96
C LEU A 46 -0.48 28.73 33.68
N GLY A 47 -1.61 28.99 33.01
CA GLY A 47 -2.10 30.34 32.70
C GLY A 47 -1.23 31.11 31.70
N TYR A 48 -0.64 30.43 30.72
CA TYR A 48 0.30 31.03 29.76
C TYR A 48 -0.40 31.75 28.59
N THR A 49 0.21 32.84 28.11
CA THR A 49 -0.14 33.46 26.82
C THR A 49 0.32 32.59 25.64
N GLN A 50 -0.11 32.90 24.41
CA GLN A 50 0.35 32.16 23.23
C GLN A 50 1.85 32.38 22.98
N GLU A 51 2.38 33.60 23.19
CA GLU A 51 3.81 33.88 23.11
C GLU A 51 4.62 33.04 24.12
N GLN A 52 4.11 32.91 25.36
CA GLN A 52 4.74 32.09 26.39
C GLN A 52 4.68 30.60 26.03
N LEU A 53 3.56 30.10 25.51
CA LEU A 53 3.47 28.72 25.02
C LEU A 53 4.40 28.46 23.82
N ASN A 54 4.48 29.39 22.87
CA ASN A 54 5.40 29.32 21.73
C ASN A 54 6.85 29.37 22.19
N THR A 55 7.15 30.07 23.30
CA THR A 55 8.47 30.04 23.94
C THR A 55 8.79 28.65 24.50
N VAL A 56 7.82 27.99 25.16
CA VAL A 56 7.96 26.58 25.60
C VAL A 56 8.17 25.65 24.39
N GLY A 57 7.42 25.83 23.30
CA GLY A 57 7.58 25.11 22.04
C GLY A 57 8.96 25.33 21.40
N PHE A 58 9.46 26.56 21.43
CA PHE A 58 10.82 26.88 20.98
C PHE A 58 11.88 26.15 21.82
N PHE A 59 11.78 26.17 23.15
CA PHE A 59 12.75 25.45 24.01
C PHE A 59 12.66 23.92 23.86
N LYS A 60 11.48 23.38 23.54
CA LYS A 60 11.32 21.99 23.08
C LYS A 60 12.12 21.74 21.79
N ASP A 61 12.03 22.61 20.79
CA ASP A 61 12.82 22.48 19.55
C ASP A 61 14.33 22.62 19.79
N VAL A 62 14.72 23.53 20.67
CA VAL A 62 16.12 23.70 21.11
C VAL A 62 16.62 22.40 21.73
N GLY A 63 15.89 21.84 22.69
CA GLY A 63 16.21 20.55 23.28
C GLY A 63 16.33 19.44 22.23
N ALA A 64 15.31 19.27 21.38
CA ALA A 64 15.24 18.20 20.40
C ALA A 64 16.39 18.18 19.38
N ASN A 65 16.95 19.36 19.06
CA ASN A 65 17.84 19.54 17.91
C ASN A 65 19.25 20.04 18.26
N VAL A 66 19.48 20.62 19.45
CA VAL A 66 20.83 21.00 19.90
C VAL A 66 21.51 19.77 20.49
N GLY A 67 22.13 18.96 19.63
CA GLY A 67 22.80 17.72 20.02
C GLY A 67 24.32 17.77 20.00
N ILE A 68 24.94 18.95 19.81
CA ILE A 68 26.40 19.07 19.59
C ILE A 68 27.17 18.42 20.74
N HIS A 69 26.75 18.66 21.98
CA HIS A 69 27.34 18.04 23.16
C HIS A 69 27.14 16.52 23.20
N ALA A 70 25.97 16.02 22.79
CA ALA A 70 25.77 14.57 22.63
C ALA A 70 26.74 13.98 21.60
N GLY A 71 26.99 14.71 20.50
CA GLY A 71 27.98 14.36 19.49
C GLY A 71 29.41 14.30 20.03
N LEU A 72 29.83 15.34 20.77
CA LEU A 72 31.16 15.41 21.40
C LEU A 72 31.35 14.33 22.47
N ILE A 73 30.33 14.07 23.29
CA ILE A 73 30.36 12.99 24.29
C ILE A 73 30.49 11.63 23.59
N ALA A 74 29.77 11.40 22.49
CA ALA A 74 29.85 10.16 21.72
C ALA A 74 31.20 9.96 21.00
N GLU A 75 32.01 11.01 20.84
CA GLU A 75 33.37 10.90 20.29
C GLU A 75 34.38 10.36 21.31
N VAL A 76 34.14 10.58 22.61
CA VAL A 76 35.08 10.24 23.69
C VAL A 76 34.56 9.18 24.67
N THR A 77 33.29 8.77 24.56
CA THR A 77 32.66 7.79 25.45
C THR A 77 32.04 6.62 24.69
N PRO A 78 31.84 5.45 25.35
CA PRO A 78 31.11 4.34 24.76
C PRO A 78 29.63 4.65 24.51
N THR A 79 29.02 3.99 23.53
CA THR A 79 27.62 4.22 23.14
C THR A 79 26.60 4.02 24.27
N TRP A 80 26.82 3.05 25.17
CA TRP A 80 25.93 2.81 26.30
C TRP A 80 25.84 4.03 27.23
N PHE A 81 26.94 4.77 27.41
CA PHE A 81 26.98 5.95 28.26
C PHE A 81 26.12 7.07 27.67
N VAL A 82 26.23 7.29 26.35
CA VAL A 82 25.41 8.25 25.60
C VAL A 82 23.91 7.94 25.75
N LEU A 83 23.51 6.68 25.61
CA LEU A 83 22.10 6.27 25.76
C LEU A 83 21.61 6.39 27.22
N ALA A 84 22.45 6.09 28.21
CA ALA A 84 22.11 6.22 29.63
C ALA A 84 21.86 7.68 30.04
N VAL A 85 22.72 8.61 29.57
CA VAL A 85 22.52 10.05 29.77
C VAL A 85 21.19 10.49 29.13
N GLY A 86 20.92 10.08 27.89
CA GLY A 86 19.65 10.37 27.22
C GLY A 86 18.43 9.86 27.99
N ALA A 87 18.47 8.63 28.50
CA ALA A 87 17.38 8.04 29.27
C ALA A 87 17.10 8.81 30.57
N ALA A 88 18.15 9.22 31.29
CA ALA A 88 18.02 10.02 32.51
C ALA A 88 17.43 11.40 32.23
N MET A 89 17.87 12.07 31.15
CA MET A 89 17.32 13.36 30.72
C MET A 89 15.84 13.26 30.32
N ASN A 90 15.44 12.19 29.63
CA ASN A 90 14.06 11.97 29.23
C ASN A 90 13.13 11.85 30.45
N LEU A 91 13.50 10.97 31.37
CA LEU A 91 12.72 10.71 32.57
C LEU A 91 12.64 11.97 33.44
N GLY A 92 13.78 12.61 33.70
CA GLY A 92 13.85 13.82 34.53
C GLY A 92 13.05 14.98 33.96
N GLY A 93 13.27 15.35 32.69
CA GLY A 93 12.65 16.53 32.08
C GLY A 93 11.12 16.42 31.97
N TYR A 94 10.62 15.31 31.42
CA TYR A 94 9.18 15.13 31.21
C TYR A 94 8.43 14.79 32.50
N LEU A 95 9.05 14.11 33.48
CA LEU A 95 8.44 13.91 34.80
C LEU A 95 8.24 15.25 35.52
N MET A 96 9.23 16.14 35.50
CA MET A 96 9.11 17.47 36.10
C MET A 96 8.05 18.32 35.39
N LEU A 97 7.96 18.22 34.05
CA LEU A 97 6.89 18.86 33.29
C LEU A 97 5.50 18.33 33.71
N TYR A 98 5.34 17.01 33.83
CA TYR A 98 4.09 16.39 34.28
C TYR A 98 3.68 16.83 35.70
N LEU A 99 4.63 16.86 36.64
CA LEU A 99 4.38 17.34 38.01
C LEU A 99 3.96 18.82 38.05
N SER A 100 4.50 19.62 37.12
CA SER A 100 4.14 21.04 36.98
C SER A 100 2.71 21.22 36.48
N VAL A 101 2.33 20.49 35.41
CA VAL A 101 0.98 20.60 34.79
C VAL A 101 -0.10 19.89 35.62
N THR A 102 0.23 18.93 36.48
CA THR A 102 -0.73 18.30 37.40
C THR A 102 -0.95 19.10 38.70
N GLY A 103 -0.28 20.23 38.87
CA GLY A 103 -0.42 21.08 40.06
C GLY A 103 0.14 20.47 41.35
N LYS A 104 1.01 19.45 41.22
CA LYS A 104 1.71 18.79 42.34
C LYS A 104 2.90 19.60 42.85
N ILE A 105 3.42 20.54 42.06
CA ILE A 105 4.44 21.51 42.46
C ILE A 105 3.72 22.83 42.77
N ARG A 106 3.82 23.30 44.03
CA ARG A 106 3.25 24.58 44.47
C ARG A 106 4.31 25.44 45.19
N PRO A 107 4.43 26.75 44.87
CA PRO A 107 3.70 27.48 43.82
C PRO A 107 4.08 27.03 42.39
N ALA A 108 3.28 27.41 41.39
CA ALA A 108 3.51 27.01 40.00
C ALA A 108 4.91 27.49 39.52
N PRO A 109 5.67 26.65 38.81
CA PRO A 109 7.02 27.00 38.41
C PRO A 109 7.04 28.16 37.40
N PRO A 110 8.04 29.05 37.49
CA PRO A 110 8.19 30.15 36.53
C PRO A 110 8.47 29.63 35.11
N LEU A 111 8.11 30.41 34.09
CA LEU A 111 8.21 30.04 32.67
C LEU A 111 9.58 29.49 32.28
N TRP A 112 10.67 30.10 32.75
CA TRP A 112 12.04 29.68 32.42
C TRP A 112 12.33 28.25 32.91
N LEU A 113 11.75 27.85 34.03
CA LEU A 113 11.96 26.53 34.63
C LEU A 113 11.17 25.46 33.88
N VAL A 114 9.95 25.78 33.41
CA VAL A 114 9.18 24.90 32.51
C VAL A 114 9.87 24.76 31.15
N CYS A 115 10.44 25.85 30.62
CA CYS A 115 11.27 25.82 29.41
C CYS A 115 12.51 24.93 29.60
N LEU A 116 13.14 24.97 30.77
CA LEU A 116 14.26 24.09 31.11
C LEU A 116 13.82 22.62 31.16
N TYR A 117 12.71 22.31 31.83
CA TYR A 117 12.20 20.93 31.92
C TYR A 117 11.91 20.32 30.54
N ILE A 118 11.22 21.07 29.67
CA ILE A 118 10.92 20.57 28.33
C ILE A 118 12.15 20.52 27.43
N ALA A 119 13.12 21.44 27.58
CA ALA A 119 14.37 21.41 26.82
C ALA A 119 15.23 20.21 27.21
N VAL A 120 15.36 19.92 28.51
CA VAL A 120 16.09 18.74 29.01
C VAL A 120 15.40 17.46 28.56
N GLY A 121 14.08 17.37 28.71
CA GLY A 121 13.29 16.22 28.27
C GLY A 121 13.44 15.98 26.78
N ALA A 122 13.29 17.03 25.95
CA ALA A 122 13.44 16.93 24.50
C ALA A 122 14.88 16.61 24.07
N ASN A 123 15.90 17.01 24.84
CA ASN A 123 17.30 16.75 24.48
C ASN A 123 17.71 15.28 24.59
N SER A 124 16.94 14.47 25.33
CA SER A 124 17.08 13.01 25.29
C SER A 124 17.04 12.46 23.85
N GLN A 125 16.25 13.09 22.97
CA GLN A 125 16.12 12.73 21.56
C GLN A 125 17.45 12.89 20.82
N ALA A 126 18.24 13.91 21.13
CA ALA A 126 19.55 14.11 20.52
C ALA A 126 20.54 13.00 20.93
N PHE A 127 20.49 12.55 22.19
CA PHE A 127 21.29 11.43 22.69
C PHE A 127 20.85 10.09 22.10
N ALA A 128 19.54 9.82 22.04
CA ALA A 128 19.00 8.61 21.42
C ALA A 128 19.37 8.53 19.92
N ASN A 129 19.22 9.64 19.20
CA ASN A 129 19.67 9.77 17.81
C ASN A 129 21.18 9.50 17.70
N THR A 130 22.01 10.15 18.53
CA THR A 130 23.47 9.99 18.46
C THR A 130 23.88 8.55 18.73
N GLY A 131 23.32 7.92 19.77
CA GLY A 131 23.65 6.55 20.16
C GLY A 131 23.20 5.49 19.16
N ALA A 132 21.93 5.52 18.73
CA ALA A 132 21.37 4.49 17.85
C ALA A 132 21.73 4.69 16.37
N LEU A 133 21.59 5.93 15.86
CA LEU A 133 21.76 6.22 14.43
C LEU A 133 23.22 6.14 14.00
N VAL A 134 24.14 6.77 14.74
CA VAL A 134 25.56 6.76 14.38
C VAL A 134 26.11 5.34 14.42
N THR A 135 25.73 4.55 15.43
CA THR A 135 26.16 3.16 15.56
C THR A 135 25.66 2.30 14.40
N CYS A 136 24.39 2.47 13.98
CA CYS A 136 23.85 1.76 12.81
C CYS A 136 24.54 2.17 11.50
N VAL A 137 24.80 3.45 11.27
CA VAL A 137 25.50 3.91 10.06
C VAL A 137 26.94 3.37 10.00
N LYS A 138 27.64 3.31 11.15
CA LYS A 138 28.98 2.72 11.25
C LYS A 138 28.96 1.20 11.00
N ASN A 139 27.89 0.51 11.40
CA ASN A 139 27.75 -0.94 11.23
C ASN A 139 27.23 -1.35 9.84
N PHE A 140 26.56 -0.45 9.09
CA PHE A 140 26.00 -0.69 7.75
C PHE A 140 26.41 0.40 6.72
N PRO A 141 27.71 0.57 6.43
CA PRO A 141 28.19 1.71 5.62
C PRO A 141 27.74 1.68 4.16
N ALA A 142 27.54 0.49 3.57
CA ALA A 142 27.14 0.32 2.17
C ALA A 142 25.64 0.61 1.91
N SER A 143 24.81 0.55 2.95
CA SER A 143 23.35 0.72 2.89
C SER A 143 22.90 1.95 3.70
N ARG A 144 23.79 2.94 3.86
CA ARG A 144 23.62 4.06 4.81
C ARG A 144 22.35 4.88 4.59
N GLY A 145 21.97 5.22 3.36
CA GLY A 145 20.75 6.00 3.10
C GLY A 145 19.47 5.23 3.41
N VAL A 146 19.45 3.92 3.16
CA VAL A 146 18.34 3.03 3.55
C VAL A 146 18.23 2.94 5.07
N MET A 147 19.36 2.72 5.76
CA MET A 147 19.40 2.66 7.22
C MET A 147 18.97 3.98 7.87
N LEU A 148 19.48 5.11 7.38
CA LEU A 148 19.09 6.45 7.81
C LEU A 148 17.59 6.68 7.59
N GLY A 149 17.07 6.30 6.43
CA GLY A 149 15.66 6.40 6.08
C GLY A 149 14.75 5.58 7.00
N LEU A 150 15.11 4.33 7.27
CA LEU A 150 14.36 3.45 8.17
C LEU A 150 14.40 3.94 9.63
N LEU A 151 15.59 4.20 10.18
CA LEU A 151 15.74 4.67 11.56
C LEU A 151 15.01 5.98 11.80
N LYS A 152 15.22 6.96 10.91
CA LYS A 152 14.51 8.23 11.01
C LYS A 152 13.02 8.03 10.72
N GLY A 153 12.64 7.11 9.83
CA GLY A 153 11.26 6.67 9.64
C GLY A 153 10.60 6.37 10.97
N PHE A 154 11.15 5.45 11.77
CA PHE A 154 10.62 5.13 13.10
C PHE A 154 10.49 6.36 14.03
N VAL A 155 11.40 7.34 13.95
CA VAL A 155 11.24 8.63 14.67
C VAL A 155 10.04 9.43 14.14
N GLY A 156 9.75 9.41 12.85
CA GLY A 156 8.54 10.02 12.27
C GLY A 156 7.24 9.31 12.70
N LEU A 157 7.30 7.99 12.92
CA LEU A 157 6.16 7.18 13.35
C LEU A 157 5.84 7.33 14.83
N SER A 158 6.81 7.76 15.65
CA SER A 158 6.68 7.79 17.11
C SER A 158 5.46 8.58 17.59
N GLY A 159 5.08 9.66 16.88
CA GLY A 159 3.93 10.46 17.27
C GLY A 159 2.62 9.67 17.21
N ALA A 160 2.41 8.92 16.12
CA ALA A 160 1.28 8.02 15.99
C ALA A 160 1.33 6.89 17.04
N ILE A 161 2.52 6.33 17.30
CA ILE A 161 2.72 5.30 18.32
C ILE A 161 2.30 5.81 19.71
N PHE A 162 2.78 6.99 20.12
CA PHE A 162 2.42 7.57 21.41
C PHE A 162 0.93 7.89 21.52
N THR A 163 0.31 8.43 20.47
CA THR A 163 -1.13 8.71 20.47
C THR A 163 -1.95 7.43 20.62
N GLN A 164 -1.60 6.37 19.90
CA GLN A 164 -2.30 5.08 19.99
C GLN A 164 -2.08 4.39 21.33
N LEU A 165 -0.85 4.37 21.85
CA LEU A 165 -0.56 3.83 23.19
C LEU A 165 -1.30 4.61 24.28
N TYR A 166 -1.36 5.94 24.18
CA TYR A 166 -2.13 6.75 25.12
C TYR A 166 -3.63 6.41 25.08
N LEU A 167 -4.23 6.33 23.89
CA LEU A 167 -5.65 5.98 23.76
C LEU A 167 -5.95 4.56 24.26
N ALA A 168 -5.02 3.63 24.07
CA ALA A 168 -5.16 2.25 24.53
C ALA A 168 -4.98 2.10 26.05
N ILE A 169 -4.00 2.79 26.64
CA ILE A 169 -3.69 2.69 28.08
C ILE A 169 -4.71 3.46 28.93
N TYR A 170 -5.17 4.62 28.44
CA TYR A 170 -5.99 5.54 29.24
C TYR A 170 -7.48 5.59 28.80
N GLY A 171 -7.83 4.97 27.67
CA GLY A 171 -9.20 4.76 27.19
C GLY A 171 -9.95 6.02 26.69
N PRO A 172 -11.05 5.87 25.93
CA PRO A 172 -11.89 7.00 25.48
C PRO A 172 -12.73 7.64 26.62
N GLY A 173 -12.82 7.00 27.78
CA GLY A 173 -13.51 7.51 28.99
C GLY A 173 -12.64 8.42 29.88
N GLY A 174 -11.33 8.47 29.66
CA GLY A 174 -10.42 9.38 30.35
C GLY A 174 -10.43 10.77 29.71
N GLY A 175 -11.58 11.45 29.74
CA GLY A 175 -11.81 12.83 29.29
C GLY A 175 -11.01 13.24 28.06
N GLY A 176 -11.58 13.20 26.86
CA GLY A 176 -10.95 13.63 25.59
C GLY A 176 -10.44 15.10 25.53
N ASN A 177 -10.43 15.80 26.67
CA ASN A 177 -9.81 17.11 26.89
C ASN A 177 -8.61 17.07 27.87
N ASP A 178 -8.26 15.94 28.51
CA ASP A 178 -7.16 15.82 29.48
C ASP A 178 -6.00 14.96 28.96
N THR A 179 -4.99 15.63 28.43
CA THR A 179 -3.79 15.02 27.84
C THR A 179 -2.62 14.94 28.83
N ARG A 180 -2.81 15.28 30.11
CA ARG A 180 -1.73 15.24 31.12
C ARG A 180 -1.07 13.86 31.27
N PRO A 181 -1.80 12.71 31.23
CA PRO A 181 -1.18 11.39 31.30
C PRO A 181 -0.26 11.07 30.10
N LEU A 182 -0.47 11.72 28.96
CA LEU A 182 0.41 11.58 27.78
C LEU A 182 1.83 12.10 28.07
N ILE A 183 1.95 13.19 28.83
CA ILE A 183 3.26 13.75 29.23
C ILE A 183 4.03 12.74 30.09
N LEU A 184 3.34 12.03 30.99
CA LEU A 184 3.94 10.99 31.81
C LEU A 184 4.39 9.79 30.98
N LEU A 185 3.58 9.34 30.03
CA LEU A 185 3.92 8.26 29.09
C LEU A 185 5.20 8.58 28.31
N VAL A 186 5.33 9.81 27.83
CA VAL A 186 6.54 10.33 27.16
C VAL A 186 7.76 10.34 28.09
N GLY A 187 7.57 10.53 29.39
CA GLY A 187 8.67 10.58 30.35
C GLY A 187 9.33 9.24 30.61
N TRP A 188 8.57 8.17 30.84
CA TRP A 188 9.15 6.89 31.26
C TRP A 188 9.41 5.92 30.10
N LEU A 189 8.56 5.88 29.07
CA LEU A 189 8.61 4.84 28.04
C LEU A 189 9.90 4.89 27.17
N PRO A 190 10.33 6.05 26.64
CA PRO A 190 11.61 6.14 25.90
C PRO A 190 12.83 5.80 26.76
N ALA A 191 12.79 6.17 28.05
CA ALA A 191 13.87 5.88 28.98
C ALA A 191 13.99 4.37 29.22
N ALA A 192 12.86 3.69 29.47
CA ALA A 192 12.81 2.24 29.68
C ALA A 192 13.36 1.47 28.46
N ILE A 193 12.92 1.83 27.25
CA ILE A 193 13.40 1.20 26.00
C ILE A 193 14.92 1.39 25.84
N SER A 194 15.43 2.60 26.10
CA SER A 194 16.87 2.88 25.98
C SER A 194 17.71 2.09 26.98
N VAL A 195 17.22 1.92 28.22
CA VAL A 195 17.90 1.15 29.28
C VAL A 195 18.02 -0.34 28.92
N VAL A 196 16.96 -0.93 28.34
CA VAL A 196 16.95 -2.35 27.93
C VAL A 196 18.05 -2.67 26.91
N PHE A 197 18.38 -1.73 26.01
CA PHE A 197 19.33 -1.96 24.92
C PHE A 197 20.74 -1.42 25.17
N LEU A 198 21.07 -0.95 26.38
CA LEU A 198 22.40 -0.40 26.70
C LEU A 198 23.57 -1.33 26.35
N GLY A 199 23.44 -2.63 26.66
CA GLY A 199 24.47 -3.63 26.36
C GLY A 199 24.52 -4.10 24.90
N THR A 200 23.45 -3.81 24.13
CA THR A 200 23.24 -4.33 22.77
C THR A 200 23.71 -3.34 21.71
N ILE A 201 23.52 -2.04 21.92
CA ILE A 201 23.91 -1.00 20.96
C ILE A 201 25.41 -0.72 21.04
N ARG A 202 26.17 -1.31 20.11
CA ARG A 202 27.63 -1.17 20.03
C ARG A 202 28.13 -1.29 18.60
N ILE A 203 29.34 -0.79 18.35
CA ILE A 203 30.00 -0.92 17.05
C ILE A 203 30.53 -2.35 16.91
N ILE A 204 30.16 -3.03 15.82
CA ILE A 204 30.54 -4.42 15.52
C ILE A 204 31.33 -4.40 14.20
N ARG A 205 32.59 -4.86 14.19
CA ARG A 205 33.41 -4.92 12.96
C ARG A 205 32.75 -5.87 11.94
N ALA A 206 32.39 -5.35 10.77
CA ALA A 206 31.71 -6.13 9.72
C ALA A 206 32.68 -7.04 8.93
N PRO A 207 32.35 -8.31 8.67
CA PRO A 207 33.07 -9.15 7.72
C PRO A 207 32.91 -8.61 6.29
N ARG A 208 34.03 -8.39 5.58
CA ARG A 208 34.05 -7.77 4.25
C ARG A 208 33.77 -8.81 3.15
N SER A 209 32.52 -8.88 2.69
CA SER A 209 32.11 -9.61 1.49
C SER A 209 31.06 -8.81 0.68
N PRO A 210 31.27 -8.53 -0.61
CA PRO A 210 30.28 -7.88 -1.49
C PRO A 210 28.96 -8.65 -1.62
N ALA A 211 28.95 -9.96 -1.35
CA ALA A 211 27.75 -10.78 -1.34
C ALA A 211 26.88 -10.54 -0.09
N ALA A 212 27.50 -10.24 1.05
CA ALA A 212 26.79 -9.89 2.28
C ALA A 212 26.08 -8.53 2.14
N ALA A 213 26.74 -7.53 1.53
CA ALA A 213 26.15 -6.22 1.27
C ALA A 213 24.95 -6.27 0.31
N ARG A 214 24.99 -7.13 -0.73
CA ARG A 214 23.85 -7.34 -1.64
C ARG A 214 22.64 -7.97 -0.96
N ARG A 215 22.84 -8.73 0.12
CA ARG A 215 21.77 -9.37 0.92
C ARG A 215 21.09 -8.41 1.90
N GLU A 216 21.75 -7.30 2.26
CA GLU A 216 21.21 -6.31 3.19
C GLU A 216 19.99 -5.58 2.64
N TYR A 217 19.99 -5.20 1.36
CA TYR A 217 18.88 -4.49 0.72
C TYR A 217 17.54 -5.24 0.79
N PRO A 218 17.42 -6.52 0.37
CA PRO A 218 16.17 -7.27 0.52
C PRO A 218 15.79 -7.54 1.99
N ALA A 219 16.77 -7.70 2.90
CA ALA A 219 16.47 -7.80 4.33
C ALA A 219 15.90 -6.49 4.91
N PHE A 220 16.39 -5.33 4.45
CA PHE A 220 15.81 -4.04 4.80
C PHE A 220 14.42 -3.83 4.19
N CYS A 221 14.17 -4.32 2.98
CA CYS A 221 12.82 -4.34 2.42
C CYS A 221 11.89 -5.25 3.23
N ALA A 222 12.38 -6.37 3.80
CA ALA A 222 11.55 -7.25 4.64
C ALA A 222 11.05 -6.57 5.93
N PHE A 223 11.76 -5.56 6.48
CA PHE A 223 11.25 -4.74 7.57
C PHE A 223 10.00 -3.92 7.21
N LEU A 224 9.68 -3.77 5.91
CA LEU A 224 8.51 -3.04 5.42
C LEU A 224 7.30 -3.95 5.09
N TYR A 225 7.50 -5.26 4.92
CA TYR A 225 6.61 -6.12 4.11
C TYR A 225 5.82 -7.20 4.87
N LYS A 226 5.32 -6.94 6.08
CA LYS A 226 4.31 -7.83 6.70
C LYS A 226 3.05 -7.07 7.10
N ARG A 227 1.97 -7.32 6.33
CA ARG A 227 0.59 -6.89 6.59
C ARG A 227 -0.04 -7.79 7.64
N SER A 228 -0.69 -7.18 8.63
CA SER A 228 -1.65 -7.83 9.52
C SER A 228 -3.00 -7.16 9.29
N HIS A 229 -4.07 -7.95 9.17
CA HIS A 229 -5.45 -7.48 9.05
C HIS A 229 -6.00 -7.07 10.43
N PHE A 230 -6.87 -6.06 10.47
CA PHE A 230 -7.58 -5.66 11.69
C PHE A 230 -9.06 -5.34 11.43
N THR A 231 -9.89 -5.75 12.39
CA THR A 231 -11.32 -5.47 12.52
C THR A 231 -11.59 -4.54 13.71
N ARG A 232 -12.86 -4.20 13.93
CA ARG A 232 -13.38 -3.10 14.75
C ARG A 232 -13.36 -3.35 16.28
N ALA A 233 -12.17 -3.34 16.90
CA ALA A 233 -11.99 -3.28 18.37
C ALA A 233 -10.92 -2.21 18.73
N GLU A 234 -11.29 -0.94 18.62
CA GLU A 234 -10.45 0.07 17.96
C GLU A 234 -9.30 0.74 18.74
N TYR A 235 -8.99 0.40 20.00
CA TYR A 235 -7.82 1.00 20.69
C TYR A 235 -6.84 0.00 21.29
N VAL A 236 -7.32 -1.05 21.96
CA VAL A 236 -6.46 -2.13 22.46
C VAL A 236 -5.89 -2.96 21.31
N LEU A 237 -6.67 -3.17 20.26
CA LEU A 237 -6.20 -3.82 19.04
C LEU A 237 -5.16 -2.96 18.34
N CYS A 238 -5.34 -1.64 18.23
CA CYS A 238 -4.37 -0.67 17.69
C CYS A 238 -3.02 -0.68 18.43
N ALA A 239 -3.02 -0.75 19.77
CA ALA A 239 -1.79 -0.91 20.54
C ALA A 239 -1.15 -2.29 20.32
N ALA A 240 -1.94 -3.37 20.26
CA ALA A 240 -1.44 -4.69 19.90
C ALA A 240 -0.84 -4.70 18.48
N VAL A 241 -1.44 -3.98 17.52
CA VAL A 241 -0.91 -3.79 16.15
C VAL A 241 0.45 -3.13 16.20
N VAL A 242 0.56 -1.99 16.89
CA VAL A 242 1.80 -1.22 16.99
C VAL A 242 2.87 -2.06 17.68
N CYS A 243 2.55 -2.74 18.78
CA CYS A 243 3.47 -3.67 19.45
C CYS A 243 3.89 -4.82 18.53
N THR A 244 2.97 -5.41 17.76
CA THR A 244 3.28 -6.50 16.83
C THR A 244 4.13 -6.01 15.66
N MET A 245 3.89 -4.80 15.12
CA MET A 245 4.70 -4.15 14.10
C MET A 245 6.11 -3.80 14.60
N LEU A 246 6.24 -3.40 15.87
CA LEU A 246 7.54 -3.16 16.50
C LEU A 246 8.31 -4.47 16.75
N LEU A 247 7.63 -5.60 17.02
CA LEU A 247 8.24 -6.91 17.26
C LEU A 247 8.52 -7.73 15.99
N LEU A 248 7.78 -7.51 14.91
CA LEU A 248 7.93 -8.20 13.61
C LEU A 248 9.36 -8.16 13.02
N PRO A 249 10.07 -7.02 13.05
CA PRO A 249 11.49 -6.92 12.73
C PRO A 249 12.40 -7.93 13.46
N PHE A 250 12.05 -8.40 14.66
CA PHE A 250 12.84 -9.40 15.40
C PHE A 250 12.85 -10.77 14.70
N ALA A 251 11.76 -11.15 14.03
CA ALA A 251 11.72 -12.39 13.25
C ALA A 251 12.70 -12.36 12.05
N VAL A 252 12.94 -11.19 11.47
CA VAL A 252 13.95 -10.99 10.42
C VAL A 252 15.36 -11.16 11.00
N VAL A 253 15.60 -10.65 12.22
CA VAL A 253 16.87 -10.89 12.94
C VAL A 253 17.12 -12.38 13.13
N LEU A 254 16.13 -13.13 13.64
CA LEU A 254 16.27 -14.57 13.85
C LEU A 254 16.56 -15.32 12.55
N ARG A 255 15.88 -14.95 11.44
CA ARG A 255 16.09 -15.56 10.12
C ARG A 255 17.48 -15.27 9.56
N GLU A 256 17.95 -14.03 9.64
CA GLU A 256 19.27 -13.65 9.10
C GLU A 256 20.41 -14.21 9.96
N GLU A 257 20.28 -14.19 11.29
CA GLU A 257 21.25 -14.83 12.18
C GLU A 257 21.26 -16.36 11.99
N ALA A 258 20.11 -17.01 11.78
CA ALA A 258 20.04 -18.45 11.49
C ALA A 258 20.73 -18.80 10.15
N ALA A 259 20.55 -17.94 9.14
CA ALA A 259 21.21 -18.14 7.85
C ALA A 259 22.73 -17.90 7.91
N LEU A 260 23.21 -17.08 8.84
CA LEU A 260 24.64 -16.91 9.14
C LEU A 260 25.17 -18.10 9.96
N PHE A 261 24.42 -18.56 10.95
CA PHE A 261 24.78 -19.72 11.78
C PHE A 261 24.94 -20.99 10.92
N ASN A 262 24.02 -21.24 9.99
CA ASN A 262 24.07 -22.38 9.07
C ASN A 262 25.19 -22.30 8.02
N LYS A 263 25.72 -21.10 7.73
CA LYS A 263 26.86 -20.90 6.82
C LYS A 263 28.21 -21.03 7.51
N ASN A 264 28.28 -20.75 8.81
CA ASN A 264 29.51 -20.86 9.60
C ASN A 264 29.71 -22.27 10.19
N THR A 265 28.70 -23.15 10.14
CA THR A 265 28.78 -24.52 10.65
C THR A 265 29.82 -25.40 9.92
N PRO A 266 30.09 -25.25 8.60
CA PRO A 266 31.19 -25.95 7.93
C PRO A 266 32.57 -25.39 8.28
N ASP A 267 32.70 -24.07 8.47
CA ASP A 267 33.98 -23.40 8.77
C ASP A 267 34.37 -23.53 10.25
N GLN A 268 33.41 -23.62 11.18
CA GLN A 268 33.70 -23.85 12.60
C GLN A 268 34.27 -25.25 12.87
N ALA A 269 33.89 -26.26 12.09
CA ALA A 269 34.49 -27.60 12.20
C ALA A 269 35.98 -27.61 11.77
N GLN A 270 36.38 -26.73 10.83
CA GLN A 270 37.79 -26.55 10.46
C GLN A 270 38.55 -25.66 11.45
N GLN A 271 37.87 -24.73 12.13
CA GLN A 271 38.49 -23.82 13.08
C GLN A 271 38.65 -24.43 14.49
N GLU A 272 37.74 -25.32 14.91
CA GLU A 272 37.90 -26.11 16.15
C GLU A 272 39.01 -27.17 16.05
N ALA A 273 39.29 -27.69 14.85
CA ALA A 273 40.43 -28.57 14.61
C ALA A 273 41.80 -27.86 14.70
N ALA A 274 41.83 -26.53 14.60
CA ALA A 274 43.05 -25.72 14.70
C ALA A 274 43.34 -25.20 16.13
N ILE A 275 42.41 -25.40 17.09
CA ILE A 275 42.51 -24.89 18.47
C ILE A 275 43.12 -25.94 19.44
N THR A 276 43.63 -27.06 18.94
CA THR A 276 44.47 -28.01 19.71
C THR A 276 45.95 -27.69 19.58
N LYS A 277 46.37 -26.49 20.01
CA LYS A 277 47.75 -26.25 20.50
C LYS A 277 47.70 -25.24 21.65
N PRO A 278 48.29 -25.57 22.82
CA PRO A 278 48.33 -24.64 23.94
C PRO A 278 49.50 -23.67 23.77
N GLU A 279 49.28 -22.37 23.93
CA GLU A 279 50.34 -21.45 24.33
C GLU A 279 49.79 -20.20 25.04
N GLU A 280 50.64 -19.71 25.94
CA GLU A 280 50.43 -18.93 27.16
C GLU A 280 50.15 -17.41 26.98
N PRO A 281 49.73 -16.72 28.07
CA PRO A 281 49.35 -15.31 28.02
C PRO A 281 50.58 -14.40 28.12
N LEU A 282 50.66 -13.36 27.27
CA LEU A 282 51.65 -12.30 27.45
C LEU A 282 51.05 -10.91 27.30
N CYS A 283 51.11 -10.21 28.43
CA CYS A 283 50.98 -8.77 28.62
C CYS A 283 51.96 -7.97 27.75
N LEU A 284 51.57 -6.70 27.55
CA LEU A 284 52.43 -5.50 27.46
C LEU A 284 53.91 -5.76 27.19
N GLN A 285 54.37 -5.48 25.96
CA GLN A 285 55.71 -4.91 25.78
C GLN A 285 55.85 -4.11 24.48
N SER A 286 56.78 -3.17 24.60
CA SER A 286 57.07 -2.00 23.80
C SER A 286 57.79 -2.26 22.48
N MET A 287 57.77 -1.21 21.65
CA MET A 287 58.78 -0.77 20.68
C MET A 287 60.14 -1.50 20.71
N ALA A 288 60.59 -1.97 19.53
CA ALA A 288 61.96 -1.89 19.00
C ALA A 288 62.05 -2.43 17.54
N ASP A 289 62.50 -1.59 16.59
CA ASP A 289 63.54 -1.76 15.53
C ASP A 289 63.79 -3.14 14.86
N ASN A 290 64.17 -3.37 13.58
CA ASN A 290 64.87 -2.65 12.46
C ASN A 290 64.91 -3.61 11.21
N PRO A 291 65.58 -3.38 10.02
CA PRO A 291 66.31 -2.22 9.45
C PRO A 291 65.90 -1.82 7.98
N GLY A 292 66.48 -0.72 7.45
CA GLY A 292 66.12 0.01 6.21
C GLY A 292 66.58 -0.56 4.83
N PRO A 293 66.83 0.27 3.77
CA PRO A 293 67.54 1.56 3.85
C PRO A 293 66.98 2.77 3.04
N ASN A 294 67.52 3.93 3.42
CA ASN A 294 67.75 5.18 2.66
C ASN A 294 66.57 6.10 2.31
N ARG A 295 66.46 7.19 3.09
CA ARG A 295 66.87 8.54 2.62
C ARG A 295 66.95 9.54 3.79
N THR A 296 68.19 9.88 4.13
CA THR A 296 68.71 11.16 4.65
C THR A 296 67.76 12.07 5.45
N ALA A 297 68.00 12.13 6.75
CA ALA A 297 67.55 13.21 7.62
C ALA A 297 68.43 14.46 7.42
N VAL A 298 67.80 15.63 7.32
CA VAL A 298 68.38 16.91 7.72
C VAL A 298 67.55 17.43 8.89
N SER A 299 68.25 17.63 10.01
CA SER A 299 67.79 18.21 11.26
C SER A 299 67.73 19.73 11.17
N SER A 300 66.69 20.35 11.73
CA SER A 300 66.81 21.70 12.33
C SER A 300 65.76 21.93 13.42
N LYS A 301 66.25 22.46 14.55
CA LYS A 301 65.58 22.86 15.80
C LYS A 301 64.37 23.81 15.62
N PRO A 302 63.51 23.96 16.66
CA PRO A 302 62.28 24.73 16.58
C PRO A 302 62.56 26.23 16.64
N ALA A 303 62.19 26.96 15.58
CA ALA A 303 62.14 28.41 15.60
C ALA A 303 60.81 28.88 16.22
N THR A 304 60.91 29.85 17.12
CA THR A 304 59.82 30.62 17.71
C THR A 304 58.99 31.31 16.61
N ALA A 305 57.88 30.69 16.21
CA ALA A 305 56.96 31.26 15.24
C ALA A 305 56.13 32.39 15.88
N GLY A 306 56.31 33.62 15.37
CA GLY A 306 55.56 34.81 15.78
C GLY A 306 54.05 34.70 15.50
N LEU A 307 53.27 35.55 16.19
CA LEU A 307 51.80 35.56 16.17
C LEU A 307 51.20 35.53 14.75
N GLY A 308 51.85 36.19 13.78
CA GLY A 308 51.45 36.19 12.36
C GLY A 308 51.58 34.83 11.67
N ALA A 309 52.61 34.04 11.98
CA ALA A 309 52.80 32.69 11.44
C ALA A 309 51.83 31.68 12.07
N ARG A 310 51.42 31.89 13.34
CA ARG A 310 50.36 31.11 14.00
C ARG A 310 48.97 31.45 13.45
N LEU A 311 48.71 32.71 13.10
CA LEU A 311 47.48 33.13 12.41
C LEU A 311 47.41 32.58 10.98
N LEU A 312 48.50 32.64 10.20
CA LEU A 312 48.57 32.06 8.85
C LEU A 312 48.51 30.53 8.87
N ALA A 313 49.12 29.86 9.84
CA ALA A 313 48.97 28.41 10.06
C ALA A 313 47.55 28.04 10.49
N GLY A 314 46.88 28.88 11.28
CA GLY A 314 45.46 28.73 11.63
C GLY A 314 44.52 28.88 10.43
N VAL A 315 44.80 29.82 9.52
CA VAL A 315 44.06 29.99 8.25
C VAL A 315 44.35 28.86 7.25
N ALA A 316 45.59 28.37 7.18
CA ALA A 316 45.95 27.19 6.39
C ALA A 316 45.30 25.91 6.94
N ALA A 317 45.14 25.79 8.26
CA ALA A 317 44.42 24.71 8.93
C ALA A 317 42.90 24.73 8.68
N LEU A 318 42.34 25.85 8.18
CA LEU A 318 40.92 25.99 7.80
C LEU A 318 40.66 25.69 6.31
N ARG A 319 41.70 25.37 5.53
CA ARG A 319 41.55 25.05 4.11
C ARG A 319 40.77 23.74 3.97
N SER A 320 39.65 23.79 3.24
CA SER A 320 38.78 22.62 3.08
C SER A 320 39.52 21.49 2.35
N PRO A 321 39.54 20.27 2.90
CA PRO A 321 40.02 19.10 2.15
C PRO A 321 39.10 18.81 0.96
N PRO A 322 39.52 17.95 0.01
CA PRO A 322 38.66 17.50 -1.07
C PRO A 322 37.33 16.94 -0.54
N ARG A 323 36.23 17.19 -1.26
CA ARG A 323 34.89 16.71 -0.88
C ARG A 323 34.90 15.20 -0.69
N GLY A 324 34.31 14.73 0.39
CA GLY A 324 34.28 13.32 0.76
C GLY A 324 35.37 12.91 1.75
N GLU A 325 36.49 13.60 1.84
CA GLU A 325 37.51 13.37 2.88
C GLU A 325 36.99 13.75 4.27
N ASP A 326 37.65 13.27 5.33
CA ASP A 326 37.26 13.59 6.71
C ASP A 326 37.64 15.05 7.05
N TYR A 327 36.63 15.90 7.19
CA TYR A 327 36.80 17.27 7.67
C TYR A 327 37.01 17.26 9.19
N THR A 328 37.87 18.13 9.70
CA THR A 328 37.80 18.49 11.13
C THR A 328 36.54 19.30 11.41
N ILE A 329 36.09 19.31 12.67
CA ILE A 329 34.86 20.04 13.08
C ILE A 329 34.94 21.50 12.62
N LEU A 330 36.03 22.21 12.93
CA LEU A 330 36.17 23.63 12.59
C LEU A 330 36.22 23.89 11.07
N GLN A 331 36.91 23.03 10.30
CA GLN A 331 36.95 23.13 8.83
C GLN A 331 35.57 22.96 8.20
N ALA A 332 34.76 22.03 8.70
CA ALA A 332 33.42 21.79 8.17
C ALA A 332 32.50 22.98 8.45
N LEU A 333 32.52 23.52 9.67
CA LEU A 333 31.66 24.64 10.10
C LEU A 333 31.85 25.91 9.26
N VAL A 334 33.08 26.20 8.84
CA VAL A 334 33.38 27.40 8.02
C VAL A 334 33.32 27.13 6.52
N SER A 335 33.05 25.90 6.10
CA SER A 335 33.00 25.55 4.68
C SER A 335 31.75 26.14 4.00
N VAL A 336 31.92 26.61 2.76
CA VAL A 336 30.82 27.18 1.97
C VAL A 336 29.68 26.16 1.78
N ASP A 337 30.02 24.90 1.58
CA ASP A 337 29.03 23.84 1.34
C ASP A 337 28.21 23.55 2.61
N MET A 338 28.80 23.64 3.81
CA MET A 338 28.09 23.54 5.08
C MET A 338 27.20 24.75 5.33
N LEU A 339 27.69 25.97 5.07
CA LEU A 339 26.91 27.19 5.26
C LEU A 339 25.67 27.21 4.37
N LEU A 340 25.80 26.81 3.09
CA LEU A 340 24.66 26.69 2.17
C LEU A 340 23.62 25.67 2.66
N LEU A 341 24.08 24.49 3.10
CA LEU A 341 23.20 23.45 3.63
C LEU A 341 22.51 23.89 4.93
N PHE A 342 23.25 24.55 5.83
CA PHE A 342 22.75 25.07 7.09
C PHE A 342 21.69 26.14 6.85
N THR A 343 21.98 27.15 6.03
CA THR A 343 21.02 28.21 5.66
C THR A 343 19.76 27.64 5.01
N ALA A 344 19.91 26.70 4.08
CA ALA A 344 18.77 26.03 3.46
C ALA A 344 17.91 25.27 4.48
N THR A 345 18.55 24.62 5.46
CA THR A 345 17.85 23.88 6.53
C THR A 345 17.09 24.83 7.45
N VAL A 346 17.70 25.96 7.86
CA VAL A 346 17.05 26.99 8.71
C VAL A 346 15.73 27.43 8.09
N PHE A 347 15.75 27.81 6.80
CA PHE A 347 14.61 28.44 6.15
C PHE A 347 13.63 27.45 5.51
N GLY A 348 14.12 26.34 4.98
CA GLY A 348 13.31 25.31 4.35
C GLY A 348 12.62 24.41 5.37
N VAL A 349 13.41 23.72 6.21
CA VAL A 349 12.87 22.82 7.24
C VAL A 349 12.16 23.60 8.33
N GLY A 350 12.70 24.77 8.72
CA GLY A 350 12.04 25.66 9.70
C GLY A 350 10.63 26.09 9.28
N GLY A 351 10.39 26.30 7.98
CA GLY A 351 9.06 26.63 7.46
C GLY A 351 8.07 25.49 7.62
N THR A 352 8.47 24.25 7.31
CA THR A 352 7.63 23.07 7.56
C THR A 352 7.43 22.79 9.06
N LEU A 353 8.45 23.00 9.89
CA LEU A 353 8.37 22.81 11.34
C LEU A 353 7.40 23.82 11.98
N THR A 354 7.43 25.07 11.53
CA THR A 354 6.47 26.11 11.94
C THR A 354 5.02 25.67 11.72
N ALA A 355 4.73 25.00 10.60
CA ALA A 355 3.39 24.51 10.31
C ALA A 355 2.98 23.32 11.20
N ILE A 356 3.92 22.43 11.51
CA ILE A 356 3.69 21.29 12.41
C ILE A 356 3.41 21.79 13.84
N ASP A 357 4.20 22.72 14.34
CA ASP A 357 4.08 23.24 15.71
C ASP A 357 2.78 24.03 15.94
N ASN A 358 2.24 24.68 14.90
CA ASN A 358 1.02 25.48 14.98
C ASN A 358 -0.22 24.75 14.45
N MET A 359 -0.14 23.47 14.08
CA MET A 359 -1.26 22.76 13.42
C MET A 359 -2.54 22.78 14.26
N GLY A 360 -2.40 22.72 15.59
CA GLY A 360 -3.51 22.84 16.52
C GLY A 360 -4.25 24.18 16.41
N GLN A 361 -3.49 25.27 16.46
CA GLN A 361 -4.02 26.64 16.39
C GLN A 361 -4.50 27.00 14.98
N ILE A 362 -3.86 26.47 13.93
CA ILE A 362 -4.30 26.66 12.54
C ILE A 362 -5.68 26.03 12.36
N GLY A 363 -5.86 24.77 12.79
CA GLY A 363 -7.15 24.09 12.71
C GLY A 363 -8.26 24.80 13.49
N GLU A 364 -7.95 25.26 14.71
CA GLU A 364 -8.89 26.03 15.54
C GLU A 364 -9.29 27.36 14.89
N SER A 365 -8.32 28.12 14.35
CA SER A 365 -8.61 29.40 13.68
C SER A 365 -9.50 29.25 12.45
N LEU A 366 -9.47 28.09 11.78
CA LEU A 366 -10.32 27.77 10.63
C LEU A 366 -11.65 27.09 11.00
N GLY A 367 -11.93 26.90 12.30
CA GLY A 367 -13.19 26.33 12.79
C GLY A 367 -13.28 24.81 12.77
N TYR A 368 -12.16 24.08 12.67
CA TYR A 368 -12.18 22.61 12.72
C TYR A 368 -12.38 22.09 14.15
N PRO A 369 -13.14 20.98 14.33
CA PRO A 369 -13.27 20.34 15.64
C PRO A 369 -11.96 19.69 16.08
N GLN A 370 -11.74 19.58 17.40
CA GLN A 370 -10.51 19.00 17.99
C GLN A 370 -10.20 17.58 17.49
N ARG A 371 -11.22 16.78 17.17
CA ARG A 371 -11.04 15.45 16.56
C ARG A 371 -10.40 15.53 15.17
N SER A 372 -10.76 16.52 14.35
CA SER A 372 -10.13 16.76 13.05
C SER A 372 -8.70 17.29 13.22
N VAL A 373 -8.44 18.12 14.24
CA VAL A 373 -7.09 18.58 14.57
C VAL A 373 -6.17 17.41 14.95
N ALA A 374 -6.62 16.49 15.79
CA ALA A 374 -5.89 15.26 16.11
C ALA A 374 -5.63 14.41 14.86
N THR A 375 -6.57 14.42 13.91
CA THR A 375 -6.41 13.74 12.61
C THR A 375 -5.31 14.40 11.77
N PHE A 376 -5.22 15.73 11.72
CA PHE A 376 -4.13 16.44 11.03
C PHE A 376 -2.75 16.10 11.59
N VAL A 377 -2.60 16.10 12.91
CA VAL A 377 -1.34 15.72 13.58
C VAL A 377 -0.96 14.27 13.29
N SER A 378 -1.95 13.37 13.23
CA SER A 378 -1.75 11.97 12.86
C SER A 378 -1.32 11.83 11.40
N LEU A 379 -1.96 12.56 10.48
CA LEU A 379 -1.58 12.60 9.06
C LEU A 379 -0.15 13.11 8.88
N ILE A 380 0.22 14.21 9.53
CA ILE A 380 1.59 14.73 9.50
C ILE A 380 2.58 13.64 9.93
N SER A 381 2.29 12.90 11.00
CA SER A 381 3.18 11.84 11.51
C SER A 381 3.33 10.68 10.53
N ILE A 382 2.23 10.20 9.93
CA ILE A 382 2.23 9.12 8.93
C ILE A 382 3.02 9.53 7.69
N TRP A 383 2.77 10.73 7.17
CA TRP A 383 3.44 11.21 5.96
C TRP A 383 4.88 11.64 6.23
N ASN A 384 5.22 12.04 7.45
CA ASN A 384 6.59 12.25 7.91
C ASN A 384 7.39 10.94 7.96
N TYR A 385 6.80 9.85 8.48
CA TYR A 385 7.37 8.51 8.35
C TYR A 385 7.61 8.15 6.87
N LEU A 386 6.56 8.25 6.04
CA LEU A 386 6.64 7.84 4.64
C LEU A 386 7.66 8.67 3.86
N GLY A 387 7.71 9.99 4.10
CA GLY A 387 8.70 10.89 3.49
C GLY A 387 10.13 10.46 3.81
N ARG A 388 10.42 10.06 5.06
CA ARG A 388 11.76 9.61 5.47
C ARG A 388 12.16 8.29 4.80
N VAL A 389 11.24 7.34 4.74
CA VAL A 389 11.45 6.04 4.09
C VAL A 389 11.63 6.25 2.58
N VAL A 390 10.67 6.90 1.92
CA VAL A 390 10.71 7.16 0.48
C VAL A 390 11.97 7.92 0.09
N ALA A 391 12.30 9.02 0.77
CA ALA A 391 13.50 9.78 0.46
C ALA A 391 14.79 8.98 0.71
N GLY A 392 14.85 8.15 1.76
CA GLY A 392 16.00 7.29 2.04
C GLY A 392 16.26 6.28 0.91
N PHE A 393 15.22 5.56 0.47
CA PHE A 393 15.34 4.57 -0.62
C PHE A 393 15.49 5.23 -1.99
N ALA A 394 14.66 6.23 -2.31
CA ALA A 394 14.68 6.91 -3.61
C ALA A 394 16.00 7.65 -3.82
N SER A 395 16.56 8.29 -2.80
CA SER A 395 17.84 8.99 -2.95
C SER A 395 19.02 8.05 -3.17
N GLU A 396 19.03 6.86 -2.56
CA GLU A 396 20.03 5.83 -2.91
C GLU A 396 19.83 5.30 -4.33
N ALA A 397 18.59 5.02 -4.74
CA ALA A 397 18.30 4.51 -6.08
C ALA A 397 18.69 5.52 -7.18
N LEU A 398 18.33 6.80 -7.00
CA LEU A 398 18.63 7.87 -7.94
C LEU A 398 20.13 8.20 -7.99
N LEU A 399 20.81 8.15 -6.84
CA LEU A 399 22.27 8.31 -6.78
C LEU A 399 22.98 7.16 -7.48
N ALA A 400 22.59 5.91 -7.20
CA ALA A 400 23.23 4.74 -7.78
C ALA A 400 22.99 4.61 -9.30
N ARG A 401 21.75 4.83 -9.75
CA ARG A 401 21.36 4.63 -11.17
C ARG A 401 21.64 5.84 -12.06
N HIS A 402 21.42 7.05 -11.54
CA HIS A 402 21.40 8.27 -12.34
C HIS A 402 22.38 9.34 -11.85
N ARG A 403 23.20 9.06 -10.81
CA ARG A 403 24.20 9.99 -10.25
C ARG A 403 23.62 11.36 -9.86
N VAL A 404 22.35 11.38 -9.48
CA VAL A 404 21.65 12.61 -9.11
C VAL A 404 22.18 13.11 -7.76
N PRO A 405 22.63 14.38 -7.64
CA PRO A 405 23.08 14.93 -6.36
C PRO A 405 21.95 14.99 -5.33
N ARG A 406 22.18 14.54 -4.09
CA ARG A 406 21.18 14.65 -3.01
C ARG A 406 20.73 16.08 -2.70
N PRO A 407 21.59 17.12 -2.77
CA PRO A 407 21.12 18.49 -2.66
C PRO A 407 20.08 18.87 -3.72
N LEU A 408 20.15 18.31 -4.94
CA LEU A 408 19.14 18.56 -5.97
C LEU A 408 17.78 17.96 -5.59
N MET A 409 17.79 16.76 -5.00
CA MET A 409 16.58 16.13 -4.48
C MET A 409 15.98 16.95 -3.32
N LEU A 410 16.82 17.48 -2.42
CA LEU A 410 16.40 18.36 -1.33
C LEU A 410 15.75 19.64 -1.88
N ALA A 411 16.31 20.24 -2.93
CA ALA A 411 15.70 21.40 -3.60
C ALA A 411 14.30 21.05 -4.14
N GLY A 412 14.14 19.88 -4.76
CA GLY A 412 12.83 19.39 -5.21
C GLY A 412 11.82 19.21 -4.08
N VAL A 413 12.25 18.67 -2.93
CA VAL A 413 11.41 18.54 -1.73
C VAL A 413 10.98 19.91 -1.19
N LEU A 414 11.86 20.90 -1.19
CA LEU A 414 11.52 22.27 -0.76
C LEU A 414 10.51 22.94 -1.71
N VAL A 415 10.63 22.72 -3.03
CA VAL A 415 9.62 23.18 -3.99
C VAL A 415 8.27 22.52 -3.74
N LEU A 416 8.26 21.23 -3.41
CA LEU A 416 7.03 20.49 -3.09
C LEU A 416 6.36 20.98 -1.78
N ALA A 417 7.13 21.53 -0.84
CA ALA A 417 6.59 22.08 0.40
C ALA A 417 5.76 23.35 0.17
N VAL A 418 6.07 24.13 -0.87
CA VAL A 418 5.44 25.44 -1.17
C VAL A 418 3.91 25.32 -1.35
N PRO A 419 3.36 24.41 -2.16
CA PRO A 419 1.92 24.16 -2.21
C PRO A 419 1.30 23.88 -0.84
N GLY A 420 2.00 23.14 0.04
CA GLY A 420 1.54 22.88 1.40
C GLY A 420 1.40 24.16 2.22
N HIS A 421 2.39 25.04 2.18
CA HIS A 421 2.33 26.34 2.84
C HIS A 421 1.22 27.24 2.27
N LEU A 422 1.05 27.26 0.96
CA LEU A 422 -0.01 28.04 0.30
C LEU A 422 -1.41 27.53 0.67
N LEU A 423 -1.60 26.22 0.78
CA LEU A 423 -2.88 25.63 1.19
C LEU A 423 -3.28 26.04 2.62
N VAL A 424 -2.30 26.21 3.52
CA VAL A 424 -2.53 26.78 4.85
C VAL A 424 -2.87 28.28 4.74
N ALA A 425 -2.14 29.03 3.91
CA ALA A 425 -2.36 30.47 3.74
C ALA A 425 -3.76 30.82 3.20
N PHE A 426 -4.28 30.01 2.26
CA PHE A 426 -5.57 30.26 1.62
C PHE A 426 -6.77 29.66 2.39
N GLY A 427 -6.55 28.63 3.21
CA GLY A 427 -7.57 28.09 4.12
C GLY A 427 -8.87 27.65 3.45
N VAL A 428 -8.84 27.14 2.21
CA VAL A 428 -10.04 26.64 1.51
C VAL A 428 -10.57 25.35 2.19
N PRO A 429 -11.88 25.04 2.10
CA PRO A 429 -12.44 23.87 2.76
C PRO A 429 -11.69 22.57 2.40
N GLY A 430 -11.28 21.81 3.41
CA GLY A 430 -10.51 20.58 3.23
C GLY A 430 -9.01 20.77 2.96
N SER A 431 -8.51 22.00 2.79
CA SER A 431 -7.10 22.27 2.45
C SER A 431 -6.11 21.77 3.51
N LEU A 432 -6.51 21.79 4.80
CA LEU A 432 -5.64 21.33 5.89
C LEU A 432 -5.36 19.83 5.86
N TYR A 433 -6.27 19.00 5.34
CA TYR A 433 -6.00 17.57 5.15
C TYR A 433 -4.86 17.39 4.14
N VAL A 434 -4.95 18.08 3.00
CA VAL A 434 -3.91 18.03 1.95
C VAL A 434 -2.61 18.69 2.41
N ALA A 435 -2.68 19.83 3.10
CA ALA A 435 -1.51 20.51 3.66
C ALA A 435 -0.77 19.63 4.67
N SER A 436 -1.51 18.92 5.55
CA SER A 436 -0.93 17.99 6.52
C SER A 436 -0.15 16.86 5.84
N VAL A 437 -0.68 16.32 4.74
CA VAL A 437 -0.02 15.29 3.92
C VAL A 437 1.27 15.83 3.29
N VAL A 438 1.18 16.96 2.58
CA VAL A 438 2.30 17.55 1.83
C VAL A 438 3.42 18.01 2.77
N ILE A 439 3.07 18.75 3.83
CA ILE A 439 4.03 19.28 4.80
C ILE A 439 4.68 18.13 5.58
N GLY A 440 3.89 17.13 6.02
CA GLY A 440 4.40 15.94 6.69
C GLY A 440 5.42 15.20 5.82
N PHE A 441 5.07 14.91 4.56
CA PHE A 441 5.96 14.25 3.62
C PHE A 441 7.24 15.05 3.36
N CYS A 442 7.14 16.35 3.09
CA CYS A 442 8.30 17.18 2.78
C CYS A 442 9.27 17.32 3.96
N PHE A 443 8.73 17.55 5.17
CA PHE A 443 9.54 17.56 6.39
C PHE A 443 10.24 16.21 6.61
N GLY A 444 9.50 15.11 6.42
CA GLY A 444 10.06 13.77 6.50
C GLY A 444 11.18 13.53 5.48
N ALA A 445 10.94 13.87 4.22
CA ALA A 445 11.88 13.64 3.12
C ALA A 445 13.16 14.48 3.22
N ALA A 446 13.08 15.71 3.73
CA ALA A 446 14.24 16.59 3.88
C ALA A 446 15.30 16.02 4.85
N MET A 447 14.87 15.38 5.94
CA MET A 447 15.75 14.91 7.01
C MET A 447 16.81 13.87 6.59
N PRO A 448 16.47 12.73 5.96
CA PRO A 448 17.47 11.76 5.52
C PRO A 448 18.37 12.33 4.42
N LEU A 449 17.86 13.23 3.56
CA LEU A 449 18.66 13.89 2.52
C LEU A 449 19.75 14.78 3.11
N ILE A 450 19.41 15.57 4.14
CA ILE A 450 20.37 16.43 4.85
C ILE A 450 21.45 15.55 5.54
N LEU A 451 21.04 14.52 6.28
CA LEU A 451 21.96 13.64 7.00
C LEU A 451 22.90 12.89 6.05
N ALA A 452 22.37 12.35 4.94
CA ALA A 452 23.18 11.69 3.94
C ALA A 452 24.18 12.66 3.30
N THR A 453 23.74 13.87 2.95
CA THR A 453 24.60 14.93 2.38
C THR A 453 25.76 15.30 3.33
N VAL A 454 25.50 15.42 4.64
CA VAL A 454 26.55 15.69 5.63
C VAL A 454 27.59 14.57 5.66
N SER A 455 27.13 13.31 5.67
CA SER A 455 28.04 12.16 5.68
C SER A 455 28.86 12.01 4.37
N GLU A 456 28.32 12.51 3.27
CA GLU A 456 28.91 12.41 1.93
C GLU A 456 29.93 13.51 1.68
N LEU A 457 29.66 14.74 2.11
CA LEU A 457 30.54 15.88 1.85
C LEU A 457 31.66 16.03 2.89
N PHE A 458 31.41 15.72 4.16
CA PHE A 458 32.32 16.05 5.28
C PHE A 458 32.97 14.83 5.96
N GLY A 459 32.68 13.61 5.49
CA GLY A 459 33.26 12.38 6.02
C GLY A 459 32.53 11.79 7.23
N LEU A 460 33.09 10.70 7.78
CA LEU A 460 32.47 9.91 8.85
C LEU A 460 33.16 10.06 10.21
N LYS A 461 34.38 10.60 10.25
CA LYS A 461 35.17 10.71 11.49
C LYS A 461 34.49 11.51 12.60
N TYR A 462 34.02 12.72 12.28
CA TYR A 462 33.31 13.62 13.20
C TYR A 462 31.83 13.76 12.87
N TYR A 463 31.26 12.76 12.18
CA TYR A 463 29.88 12.82 11.68
C TYR A 463 28.86 13.09 12.78
N SER A 464 29.05 12.50 13.97
CA SER A 464 28.19 12.71 15.14
C SER A 464 28.03 14.19 15.52
N THR A 465 29.13 14.93 15.53
CA THR A 465 29.12 16.36 15.87
C THR A 465 28.59 17.20 14.71
N LEU A 466 28.99 16.90 13.47
CA LEU A 466 28.62 17.66 12.29
C LEU A 466 27.13 17.58 11.95
N TYR A 467 26.51 16.39 12.08
CA TYR A 467 25.07 16.26 11.84
C TYR A 467 24.28 16.95 12.96
N ASN A 468 24.72 16.85 14.22
CA ASN A 468 24.07 17.52 15.34
C ASN A 468 24.20 19.06 15.23
N PHE A 469 25.30 19.57 14.67
CA PHE A 469 25.41 20.98 14.30
C PHE A 469 24.37 21.37 13.26
N CYS A 470 24.22 20.60 12.18
CA CYS A 470 23.14 20.84 11.20
C CYS A 470 21.75 20.80 11.85
N GLY A 471 21.55 19.96 12.86
CA GLY A 471 20.33 19.92 13.67
C GLY A 471 19.95 21.28 14.25
N THR A 472 20.93 22.06 14.72
CA THR A 472 20.70 23.41 15.30
C THR A 472 20.10 24.43 14.34
N ALA A 473 20.10 24.15 13.03
CA ALA A 473 19.38 24.96 12.06
C ALA A 473 17.86 24.98 12.31
N SER A 474 17.29 23.86 12.79
CA SER A 474 15.84 23.72 13.03
C SER A 474 15.31 24.70 14.09
N PRO A 475 15.89 24.81 15.30
CA PRO A 475 15.43 25.77 16.31
C PRO A 475 15.69 27.22 15.89
N LEU A 476 16.76 27.52 15.13
CA LEU A 476 16.97 28.86 14.58
C LEU A 476 15.86 29.23 13.58
N GLY A 477 15.49 28.29 12.71
CA GLY A 477 14.36 28.42 11.78
C GLY A 477 13.02 28.58 12.49
N SER A 478 12.74 27.75 13.49
CA SER A 478 11.54 27.83 14.32
C SER A 478 11.47 29.18 15.04
N TYR A 479 12.55 29.68 15.65
CA TYR A 479 12.52 31.00 16.28
C TYR A 479 12.13 32.13 15.29
N VAL A 480 12.76 32.15 14.12
CA VAL A 480 12.52 33.21 13.12
C VAL A 480 11.12 33.07 12.52
N LEU A 481 10.73 31.89 12.06
CA LEU A 481 9.50 31.69 11.29
C LEU A 481 8.28 31.41 12.18
N ASN A 482 8.45 30.64 13.25
CA ASN A 482 7.37 30.31 14.19
C ASN A 482 7.14 31.47 15.18
N VAL A 483 8.15 31.83 15.98
CA VAL A 483 7.97 32.83 17.05
C VAL A 483 7.85 34.25 16.48
N ARG A 484 8.80 34.69 15.66
CA ARG A 484 8.86 36.09 15.20
C ARG A 484 7.90 36.41 14.07
N VAL A 485 7.63 35.48 13.15
CA VAL A 485 6.72 35.70 12.02
C VAL A 485 5.31 35.21 12.37
N ALA A 486 5.09 33.89 12.52
CA ALA A 486 3.76 33.34 12.72
C ALA A 486 3.07 33.83 14.01
N GLY A 487 3.74 33.71 15.15
CA GLY A 487 3.19 34.10 16.45
C GLY A 487 2.83 35.58 16.55
N ARG A 488 3.76 36.48 16.21
CA ARG A 488 3.51 37.93 16.26
C ARG A 488 2.41 38.40 15.30
N MET A 489 2.35 37.83 14.10
CA MET A 489 1.29 38.16 13.14
C MET A 489 -0.07 37.67 13.62
N TYR A 490 -0.12 36.47 14.21
CA TYR A 490 -1.34 35.93 14.82
C TYR A 490 -1.84 36.84 15.96
N ASP A 491 -0.96 37.21 16.90
CA ASP A 491 -1.33 38.06 18.04
C ASP A 491 -1.78 39.46 17.59
N ARG A 492 -1.14 40.02 16.56
CA ARG A 492 -1.55 41.31 15.96
C ARG A 492 -2.94 41.24 15.33
N GLU A 493 -3.27 40.15 14.63
CA GLU A 493 -4.60 39.97 14.06
C GLU A 493 -5.65 39.67 15.13
N ALA A 494 -5.31 38.88 16.17
CA ALA A 494 -6.19 38.66 17.32
C ALA A 494 -6.54 39.98 18.03
N ALA A 495 -5.55 40.85 18.25
CA ALA A 495 -5.76 42.17 18.83
C ALA A 495 -6.65 43.06 17.93
N ARG A 496 -6.47 42.98 16.60
CA ARG A 496 -7.32 43.70 15.62
C ARG A 496 -8.78 43.22 15.66
N GLN A 497 -9.01 41.93 15.93
CA GLN A 497 -10.35 41.34 16.06
C GLN A 497 -11.06 41.71 17.38
N GLY A 498 -10.46 42.55 18.23
CA GLY A 498 -11.04 42.97 19.50
C GLY A 498 -10.95 41.89 20.59
N ALA A 499 -10.11 40.86 20.42
CA ALA A 499 -9.83 39.90 21.47
C ALA A 499 -9.01 40.59 22.57
N VAL A 500 -9.68 41.01 23.64
CA VAL A 500 -9.02 41.62 24.80
C VAL A 500 -8.26 40.54 25.58
N ALA A 501 -6.99 40.79 25.89
CA ALA A 501 -6.27 40.01 26.88
C ALA A 501 -7.05 40.08 28.21
N ALA A 502 -7.75 39.01 28.59
CA ALA A 502 -8.43 38.98 29.88
C ALA A 502 -7.37 39.01 31.01
N VAL A 503 -7.09 40.20 31.52
CA VAL A 503 -6.41 40.36 32.82
C VAL A 503 -7.40 39.84 33.87
N GLY A 504 -7.14 38.63 34.40
CA GLY A 504 -7.85 38.11 35.56
C GLY A 504 -9.06 37.20 35.31
N GLY A 505 -9.17 36.46 34.20
CA GLY A 505 -10.25 35.47 34.07
C GLY A 505 -10.39 34.77 32.71
N ASN A 506 -9.73 33.62 32.57
CA ASN A 506 -10.18 32.41 31.88
C ASN A 506 -10.63 32.36 30.40
N LYS A 507 -10.22 33.28 29.50
CA LYS A 507 -10.16 32.99 28.05
C LYS A 507 -8.98 33.71 27.40
N GLY A 508 -8.04 32.95 26.83
CA GLY A 508 -6.89 33.51 26.10
C GLY A 508 -7.28 34.12 24.75
N LEU A 509 -6.42 35.03 24.22
CA LEU A 509 -6.60 35.59 22.88
C LEU A 509 -6.70 34.47 21.84
N THR A 510 -7.87 34.36 21.19
CA THR A 510 -8.14 33.38 20.15
C THR A 510 -8.44 34.16 18.86
N CYS A 511 -7.67 33.91 17.80
CA CYS A 511 -7.86 34.52 16.49
C CYS A 511 -8.71 33.58 15.62
N ILE A 512 -9.72 34.12 14.95
CA ILE A 512 -10.64 33.34 14.11
C ILE A 512 -10.54 33.83 12.65
N GLY A 513 -10.55 32.87 11.73
CA GLY A 513 -10.55 33.09 10.28
C GLY A 513 -9.17 32.91 9.63
N VAL A 514 -9.18 32.76 8.30
CA VAL A 514 -7.99 32.51 7.47
C VAL A 514 -6.90 33.58 7.65
N ARG A 515 -7.30 34.82 7.98
CA ARG A 515 -6.37 35.96 8.15
C ARG A 515 -5.35 35.74 9.27
N CYS A 516 -5.63 34.88 10.24
CA CYS A 516 -4.74 34.60 11.37
C CYS A 516 -3.38 34.00 10.94
N TYR A 517 -3.35 33.25 9.84
CA TYR A 517 -2.13 32.60 9.32
C TYR A 517 -1.79 32.94 7.87
N ARG A 518 -2.65 33.66 7.16
CA ARG A 518 -2.48 33.97 5.74
C ARG A 518 -1.14 34.64 5.44
N GLU A 519 -0.87 35.79 6.03
CA GLU A 519 0.33 36.58 5.74
C GLU A 519 1.62 35.86 6.16
N SER A 520 1.60 35.22 7.33
CA SER A 520 2.73 34.46 7.85
C SER A 520 3.08 33.27 6.95
N PHE A 521 2.10 32.53 6.44
CA PHE A 521 2.34 31.41 5.53
C PHE A 521 2.70 31.83 4.08
N LEU A 522 2.29 33.02 3.64
CA LEU A 522 2.82 33.60 2.39
C LEU A 522 4.30 33.95 2.50
N VAL A 523 4.72 34.53 3.64
CA VAL A 523 6.14 34.79 3.93
C VAL A 523 6.92 33.48 4.01
N ILE A 524 6.41 32.46 4.71
CA ILE A 524 7.05 31.15 4.82
C ILE A 524 7.18 30.48 3.44
N ALA A 525 6.17 30.56 2.59
CA ALA A 525 6.23 30.04 1.22
C ALA A 525 7.34 30.73 0.40
N ALA A 526 7.43 32.06 0.45
CA ALA A 526 8.48 32.82 -0.25
C ALA A 526 9.89 32.48 0.25
N VAL A 527 10.07 32.36 1.57
CA VAL A 527 11.33 31.97 2.20
C VAL A 527 11.71 30.53 1.84
N THR A 528 10.73 29.63 1.71
CA THR A 528 10.95 28.25 1.28
C THR A 528 11.42 28.17 -0.18
N VAL A 529 10.87 29.01 -1.08
CA VAL A 529 11.36 29.14 -2.47
C VAL A 529 12.81 29.62 -2.49
N ALA A 530 13.14 30.66 -1.71
CA ALA A 530 14.52 31.15 -1.61
C ALA A 530 15.48 30.05 -1.11
N SER A 531 15.04 29.24 -0.13
CA SER A 531 15.81 28.09 0.36
C SER A 531 16.02 27.02 -0.73
N ALA A 532 15.03 26.76 -1.57
CA ALA A 532 15.17 25.83 -2.71
C ALA A 532 16.25 26.33 -3.71
N VAL A 533 16.33 27.63 -3.94
CA VAL A 533 17.38 28.24 -4.79
C VAL A 533 18.77 28.09 -4.17
N VAL A 534 18.92 28.35 -2.86
CA VAL A 534 20.19 28.14 -2.13
C VAL A 534 20.62 26.67 -2.22
N THR A 535 19.68 25.75 -2.10
CA THR A 535 19.95 24.31 -2.20
C THR A 535 20.32 23.90 -3.63
N ALA A 536 19.70 24.48 -4.65
CA ALA A 536 20.07 24.27 -6.05
C ALA A 536 21.48 24.78 -6.35
N ALA A 537 21.91 25.89 -5.73
CA ALA A 537 23.29 26.37 -5.82
C ALA A 537 24.28 25.39 -5.19
N LEU A 538 23.94 24.79 -4.04
CA LEU A 538 24.74 23.70 -3.44
C LEU A 538 24.82 22.47 -4.35
N ALA A 539 23.71 22.09 -5.01
CA ALA A 539 23.68 21.01 -5.99
C ALA A 539 24.62 21.29 -7.17
N TRP A 540 24.60 22.51 -7.70
CA TRP A 540 25.51 22.93 -8.77
C TRP A 540 26.98 22.86 -8.36
N ARG A 541 27.32 23.32 -7.14
CA ARG A 541 28.69 23.27 -6.60
C ARG A 541 29.22 21.85 -6.42
N THR A 542 28.33 20.92 -6.08
CA THR A 542 28.68 19.52 -5.76
C THR A 542 28.55 18.58 -6.96
N ARG A 543 28.07 19.05 -8.12
CA ARG A 543 27.80 18.22 -9.32
C ARG A 543 28.98 17.36 -9.77
N HIS A 544 30.21 17.90 -9.74
CA HIS A 544 31.40 17.17 -10.18
C HIS A 544 31.80 16.06 -9.19
N PHE A 545 31.52 16.25 -7.90
CA PHE A 545 31.74 15.23 -6.88
C PHE A 545 30.76 14.06 -7.05
N TYR A 546 29.46 14.37 -7.23
CA TYR A 546 28.42 13.34 -7.42
C TYR A 546 28.48 12.64 -8.79
N ALA A 547 29.15 13.21 -9.78
CA ALA A 547 29.40 12.55 -11.06
C ALA A 547 30.36 11.34 -10.95
N GLY A 548 31.22 11.30 -9.93
CA GLY A 548 32.15 10.19 -9.65
C GLY A 548 31.51 9.04 -8.87
N ASP A 549 32.22 7.89 -8.74
CA ASP A 549 31.81 6.80 -7.84
C ASP A 549 32.21 7.11 -6.39
N ILE A 550 31.31 7.78 -5.67
CA ILE A 550 31.51 8.19 -4.27
C ILE A 550 31.69 7.01 -3.30
N TYR A 551 31.42 5.77 -3.73
CA TYR A 551 31.56 4.55 -2.92
C TYR A 551 32.83 3.74 -3.25
N ALA A 552 33.62 4.15 -4.25
CA ALA A 552 34.80 3.42 -4.72
C ALA A 552 35.81 3.13 -3.58
N ARG A 553 35.99 4.06 -2.64
CA ARG A 553 36.90 3.91 -1.49
C ARG A 553 36.49 2.85 -0.46
N PHE A 554 35.23 2.41 -0.49
CA PHE A 554 34.72 1.34 0.37
C PHE A 554 34.77 -0.03 -0.31
N LYS A 555 35.16 -0.08 -1.59
CA LYS A 555 35.41 -1.33 -2.33
C LYS A 555 36.85 -1.82 -2.03
N PRO A 556 37.09 -3.13 -1.93
CA PRO A 556 38.43 -3.67 -1.72
C PRO A 556 39.35 -3.34 -2.92
N PRO A 557 40.65 -3.10 -2.69
CA PRO A 557 41.61 -2.86 -3.78
C PRO A 557 41.66 -4.10 -4.67
N GLY A 558 41.38 -3.94 -5.97
CA GLY A 558 41.44 -5.00 -6.97
C GLY A 558 40.15 -5.31 -7.74
N THR A 559 39.04 -4.59 -7.51
CA THR A 559 37.83 -4.72 -8.36
C THR A 559 37.69 -3.52 -9.31
N THR A 560 38.61 -3.42 -10.24
CA THR A 560 38.42 -2.65 -11.47
C THR A 560 37.72 -3.54 -12.50
N ASP A 561 36.54 -3.13 -12.95
CA ASP A 561 35.86 -3.74 -14.09
C ASP A 561 36.79 -3.66 -15.31
N SER A 562 37.20 -4.82 -15.80
CA SER A 562 37.96 -5.00 -17.03
C SER A 562 37.07 -4.70 -18.24
N SER A 563 37.01 -3.44 -18.66
CA SER A 563 36.65 -3.08 -20.04
C SER A 563 37.34 -1.80 -20.46
N THR A 564 38.60 -1.96 -20.90
CA THR A 564 39.35 -1.20 -21.94
C THR A 564 40.84 -1.34 -21.65
N GLY A 565 41.37 -2.53 -21.90
CA GLY A 565 42.81 -2.69 -22.10
C GLY A 565 43.12 -2.31 -23.55
N ASN A 566 43.82 -1.20 -23.74
CA ASN A 566 44.76 -1.09 -24.85
C ASN A 566 46.01 -0.36 -24.34
N ASN A 567 47.06 -1.15 -24.13
CA ASN A 567 48.40 -0.64 -23.83
C ASN A 567 48.98 -0.04 -25.11
N ASN A 568 49.49 1.19 -25.03
CA ASN A 568 50.86 1.51 -25.44
C ASN A 568 51.21 2.98 -25.15
N ALA A 569 52.52 3.17 -24.90
CA ALA A 569 53.28 4.42 -24.79
C ALA A 569 53.42 5.05 -23.40
N VAL A 570 54.46 4.56 -22.71
CA VAL A 570 55.30 5.35 -21.81
C VAL A 570 56.17 6.27 -22.68
N ALA A 571 56.07 7.58 -22.49
CA ALA A 571 57.11 8.61 -22.56
C ALA A 571 56.47 9.99 -22.81
N GLU A 572 57.12 11.04 -22.31
CA GLU A 572 56.85 12.47 -22.55
C GLU A 572 55.76 13.12 -21.68
N ASP A 573 56.14 13.25 -20.41
CA ASP A 573 56.00 14.49 -19.66
C ASP A 573 56.93 15.56 -20.28
N ASP A 574 56.56 16.83 -20.18
CA ASP A 574 57.15 18.04 -20.81
C ASP A 574 56.72 18.39 -22.25
N ASP A 575 55.47 18.86 -22.43
CA ASP A 575 55.19 19.99 -23.35
C ASP A 575 53.75 20.56 -23.32
N ARG A 576 52.84 20.01 -22.50
CA ARG A 576 51.43 20.48 -22.44
C ARG A 576 51.16 21.60 -21.43
N ARG A 577 52.16 22.44 -21.14
CA ARG A 577 52.00 23.63 -20.29
C ARG A 577 51.81 24.94 -21.06
N ALA A 578 51.81 24.92 -22.40
CA ALA A 578 51.69 26.12 -23.22
C ALA A 578 50.35 26.28 -23.99
N SER A 579 49.50 25.25 -24.12
CA SER A 579 48.24 25.35 -24.89
C SER A 579 46.95 25.52 -24.06
N ALA A 580 47.06 25.51 -22.72
CA ALA A 580 45.91 25.63 -21.81
C ALA A 580 45.37 27.06 -21.66
N ASN A 581 46.05 28.09 -22.19
CA ASN A 581 45.64 29.49 -22.06
C ASN A 581 44.83 30.04 -23.25
N GLN A 582 44.62 29.26 -24.32
CA GLN A 582 43.89 29.74 -25.51
C GLN A 582 42.54 29.03 -25.73
N ALA A 583 42.27 27.90 -25.04
CA ALA A 583 40.96 27.24 -25.05
C ALA A 583 39.96 27.81 -24.01
N SER A 584 40.43 28.64 -23.07
CA SER A 584 39.63 29.26 -22.00
C SER A 584 38.78 30.43 -22.52
N HIS A 585 39.26 31.18 -23.52
CA HIS A 585 38.55 32.35 -24.05
C HIS A 585 37.45 31.99 -25.07
N THR A 586 37.63 30.92 -25.85
CA THR A 586 36.63 30.49 -26.86
C THR A 586 35.48 29.71 -26.25
N ALA A 587 35.69 29.00 -25.12
CA ALA A 587 34.64 28.31 -24.38
C ALA A 587 33.69 29.27 -23.62
N MET A 588 34.17 30.47 -23.27
CA MET A 588 33.38 31.47 -22.54
C MET A 588 32.44 32.28 -23.45
N GLU A 589 32.82 32.52 -24.71
CA GLU A 589 31.97 33.17 -25.73
C GLU A 589 30.88 32.21 -26.26
N ILE A 590 31.20 30.92 -26.46
CA ILE A 590 30.22 29.91 -26.90
C ILE A 590 29.21 29.59 -25.79
N SER A 591 29.61 29.65 -24.51
CA SER A 591 28.70 29.48 -23.36
C SER A 591 27.74 30.66 -23.16
N LYS A 592 28.10 31.88 -23.60
CA LYS A 592 27.22 33.06 -23.52
C LYS A 592 26.18 33.07 -24.65
N ALA A 593 26.54 32.62 -25.86
CA ALA A 593 25.59 32.48 -26.96
C ALA A 593 24.61 31.29 -26.78
N ALA A 594 25.04 30.22 -26.10
CA ALA A 594 24.19 29.08 -25.76
C ALA A 594 23.18 29.39 -24.64
N GLY A 595 23.57 30.20 -23.64
CA GLY A 595 22.71 30.55 -22.49
C GLY A 595 21.47 31.37 -22.88
N THR A 596 21.58 32.29 -23.83
CA THR A 596 20.46 33.16 -24.26
C THR A 596 19.56 32.48 -25.30
N ARG A 597 20.08 31.52 -26.09
CA ARG A 597 19.23 30.64 -26.93
C ARG A 597 18.49 29.58 -26.11
N LEU A 598 19.05 29.09 -25.00
CA LEU A 598 18.37 28.18 -24.07
C LEU A 598 17.24 28.83 -23.25
N LEU A 599 17.18 30.15 -23.13
CA LEU A 599 16.08 30.86 -22.46
C LEU A 599 14.90 31.16 -23.40
N ARG A 600 15.17 31.46 -24.68
CA ARG A 600 14.10 31.61 -25.71
C ARG A 600 13.61 30.27 -26.27
N HIS A 601 14.49 29.28 -26.40
CA HIS A 601 14.09 27.91 -26.73
C HIS A 601 13.75 27.10 -25.48
N GLY A 602 14.02 27.56 -24.26
CA GLY A 602 13.55 26.92 -23.03
C GLY A 602 12.06 27.16 -22.78
N ALA A 603 11.53 28.31 -23.20
CA ALA A 603 10.09 28.57 -23.18
C ALA A 603 9.38 27.83 -24.33
N VAL A 604 9.97 27.79 -25.53
CA VAL A 604 9.42 27.04 -26.67
C VAL A 604 9.65 25.53 -26.53
N ALA A 605 10.70 25.07 -25.84
CA ALA A 605 10.91 23.67 -25.45
C ALA A 605 10.19 23.31 -24.17
N ALA A 606 9.82 24.23 -23.29
CA ALA A 606 8.86 23.95 -22.23
C ALA A 606 7.43 23.91 -22.79
N LEU A 607 7.11 24.71 -23.82
CA LEU A 607 5.84 24.63 -24.54
C LEU A 607 5.81 23.44 -25.51
N LEU A 608 6.93 23.09 -26.15
CA LEU A 608 7.10 21.87 -26.94
C LEU A 608 7.32 20.65 -26.07
N LEU A 609 7.84 20.73 -24.84
CA LEU A 609 7.75 19.65 -23.86
C LEU A 609 6.35 19.60 -23.26
N LEU A 610 5.62 20.69 -23.11
CA LEU A 610 4.19 20.63 -22.76
C LEU A 610 3.38 20.05 -23.92
N LEU A 611 3.76 20.28 -25.18
CA LEU A 611 3.14 19.70 -26.39
C LEU A 611 3.70 18.31 -26.77
N LEU A 612 4.91 17.93 -26.36
CA LEU A 612 5.54 16.60 -26.53
C LEU A 612 5.21 15.69 -25.35
N VAL A 613 4.97 16.23 -24.15
CA VAL A 613 4.26 15.54 -23.05
C VAL A 613 2.76 15.42 -23.36
N HIS A 614 2.25 16.16 -24.35
CA HIS A 614 0.97 15.87 -25.03
C HIS A 614 1.16 15.19 -26.41
N GLY A 615 2.38 14.79 -26.78
CA GLY A 615 2.76 14.37 -28.13
C GLY A 615 3.27 12.93 -28.27
N GLU A 616 3.60 12.23 -27.18
CA GLU A 616 3.61 10.76 -27.18
C GLU A 616 2.19 10.21 -26.94
N ALA A 617 1.28 10.58 -27.83
CA ALA A 617 0.06 9.83 -28.09
C ALA A 617 0.30 8.95 -29.33
N ALA A 618 1.01 7.84 -29.14
CA ALA A 618 0.98 6.73 -30.09
C ALA A 618 1.16 5.35 -29.40
N HIS A 619 0.60 5.19 -28.21
CA HIS A 619 -0.33 4.10 -27.91
C HIS A 619 -1.07 4.45 -26.62
N PRO A 620 -2.42 4.51 -26.63
CA PRO A 620 -3.18 5.02 -25.51
C PRO A 620 -3.04 4.06 -24.32
N ARG A 621 -2.25 4.43 -23.30
CA ARG A 621 -2.41 3.85 -21.96
C ARG A 621 -3.78 4.32 -21.47
N ARG A 622 -4.79 3.48 -21.64
CA ARG A 622 -6.15 3.77 -21.20
C ARG A 622 -6.14 3.97 -19.70
N LYS A 623 -6.50 5.18 -19.27
CA LYS A 623 -6.69 5.46 -17.85
C LYS A 623 -7.96 4.73 -17.41
N GLY A 624 -7.87 3.93 -16.36
CA GLY A 624 -9.04 3.32 -15.73
C GLY A 624 -10.00 4.40 -15.21
N VAL A 625 -11.28 4.05 -15.15
CA VAL A 625 -12.35 4.88 -14.62
C VAL A 625 -12.80 4.28 -13.29
N THR A 626 -12.76 5.07 -12.23
CA THR A 626 -13.52 4.77 -11.01
C THR A 626 -14.71 5.70 -11.00
N SER A 627 -15.91 5.13 -10.99
CA SER A 627 -17.13 5.93 -11.00
C SER A 627 -17.20 6.84 -9.78
N LYS A 628 -17.71 8.06 -9.97
CA LYS A 628 -18.02 8.98 -8.86
C LYS A 628 -19.34 8.61 -8.17
N TYR A 629 -20.16 7.78 -8.82
CA TYR A 629 -21.42 7.32 -8.25
C TYR A 629 -21.12 6.25 -7.19
N ARG A 630 -21.74 6.42 -6.02
CA ARG A 630 -21.67 5.46 -4.92
C ARG A 630 -23.03 5.42 -4.25
N ARG A 631 -23.68 4.27 -4.27
CA ARG A 631 -24.93 4.07 -3.51
C ARG A 631 -24.64 4.10 -1.99
N SER A 632 -25.64 4.49 -1.20
CA SER A 632 -25.61 4.34 0.26
C SER A 632 -25.40 2.87 0.66
N HIS A 633 -24.51 2.63 1.62
CA HIS A 633 -24.08 1.30 2.12
C HIS A 633 -25.11 0.54 2.95
N GLN A 634 -26.39 0.83 2.79
CA GLN A 634 -27.41 0.10 3.54
C GLN A 634 -27.61 -1.26 2.88
N ALA A 635 -27.23 -2.32 3.60
CA ALA A 635 -27.65 -3.67 3.29
C ALA A 635 -29.19 -3.71 3.21
N SER A 636 -29.70 -4.40 2.20
CA SER A 636 -31.14 -4.60 2.02
C SER A 636 -31.56 -5.85 2.77
N GLU A 637 -32.64 -5.76 3.55
CA GLU A 637 -33.25 -6.94 4.14
C GLU A 637 -33.83 -7.84 3.04
N ASP A 638 -33.86 -9.15 3.29
CA ASP A 638 -34.53 -10.09 2.40
C ASP A 638 -36.02 -9.75 2.28
N MET A 639 -36.60 -10.04 1.11
CA MET A 639 -38.04 -9.93 0.94
C MET A 639 -38.76 -10.83 1.97
N PRO A 640 -39.91 -10.38 2.49
CA PRO A 640 -40.68 -11.17 3.44
C PRO A 640 -41.26 -12.41 2.75
N LEU A 641 -41.51 -13.48 3.50
CA LEU A 641 -41.93 -14.78 2.95
C LEU A 641 -43.29 -14.72 2.22
N ASP A 642 -44.11 -13.70 2.50
CA ASP A 642 -45.40 -13.43 1.86
C ASP A 642 -45.30 -12.50 0.65
N ALA A 643 -44.09 -12.14 0.21
CA ALA A 643 -43.88 -11.39 -1.03
C ALA A 643 -44.46 -12.14 -2.24
N ASP A 644 -45.01 -11.39 -3.19
CA ASP A 644 -45.65 -11.90 -4.42
C ASP A 644 -44.71 -12.80 -5.23
N VAL A 645 -43.44 -12.44 -5.32
CA VAL A 645 -42.41 -13.22 -6.02
C VAL A 645 -42.09 -14.58 -5.37
N PHE A 646 -42.53 -14.80 -4.13
CA PHE A 646 -42.40 -16.08 -3.42
C PHE A 646 -43.71 -16.85 -3.36
N ALA A 647 -44.77 -16.38 -4.00
CA ALA A 647 -46.07 -17.03 -3.99
C ALA A 647 -45.97 -18.49 -4.48
N VAL A 648 -46.61 -19.40 -3.77
CA VAL A 648 -46.72 -20.79 -4.17
C VAL A 648 -47.73 -20.90 -5.32
N PRO A 649 -47.42 -21.61 -6.42
CA PRO A 649 -48.37 -21.84 -7.50
C PRO A 649 -49.67 -22.49 -7.00
N SER A 650 -50.81 -22.06 -7.52
CA SER A 650 -52.11 -22.62 -7.17
C SER A 650 -52.32 -24.00 -7.78
N GLY A 651 -52.98 -24.89 -7.04
CA GLY A 651 -53.28 -26.26 -7.47
C GLY A 651 -52.68 -27.28 -6.51
N ARG A 652 -53.34 -28.43 -6.35
CA ARG A 652 -52.85 -29.50 -5.47
C ARG A 652 -51.53 -30.04 -6.02
N ASN A 653 -50.49 -30.07 -5.19
CA ASN A 653 -49.16 -30.53 -5.60
C ASN A 653 -48.59 -29.85 -6.86
N ALA A 654 -49.00 -28.60 -7.16
CA ALA A 654 -48.56 -27.90 -8.35
C ALA A 654 -47.01 -27.74 -8.36
N PRO A 655 -46.33 -28.08 -9.48
CA PRO A 655 -44.89 -27.89 -9.60
C PRO A 655 -44.49 -26.45 -9.32
N GLN A 656 -43.39 -26.25 -8.61
CA GLN A 656 -42.83 -24.94 -8.32
C GLN A 656 -41.31 -24.97 -8.52
N GLN A 657 -40.68 -23.79 -8.49
CA GLN A 657 -39.23 -23.63 -8.62
C GLN A 657 -38.73 -24.20 -9.97
N VAL A 658 -39.55 -24.09 -11.01
CA VAL A 658 -39.23 -24.64 -12.33
C VAL A 658 -38.02 -23.89 -12.90
N HIS A 659 -37.02 -24.64 -13.34
CA HIS A 659 -35.83 -24.07 -13.96
C HIS A 659 -35.22 -25.03 -14.97
N ILE A 660 -34.52 -24.48 -15.96
CA ILE A 660 -33.87 -25.25 -17.02
C ILE A 660 -32.38 -24.93 -17.12
N THR A 661 -31.61 -25.91 -17.55
CA THR A 661 -30.20 -25.75 -17.93
C THR A 661 -29.83 -26.76 -19.00
N LEU A 662 -28.67 -26.59 -19.63
CA LEU A 662 -28.21 -27.50 -20.67
C LEU A 662 -28.04 -28.93 -20.13
N GLY A 663 -28.59 -29.90 -20.85
CA GLY A 663 -28.43 -31.33 -20.55
C GLY A 663 -27.23 -31.99 -21.23
N ASP A 664 -26.62 -31.30 -22.20
CA ASP A 664 -25.43 -31.74 -22.93
C ASP A 664 -24.40 -30.60 -23.07
N GLN A 665 -23.25 -30.92 -23.66
CA GLN A 665 -22.22 -29.90 -23.92
C GLN A 665 -22.59 -29.01 -25.12
N THR A 666 -23.43 -29.46 -26.06
CA THR A 666 -23.59 -28.81 -27.36
C THR A 666 -24.90 -28.06 -27.59
N GLY A 667 -25.88 -28.16 -26.69
CA GLY A 667 -27.16 -27.48 -26.83
C GLY A 667 -28.25 -28.28 -27.54
N THR A 668 -28.11 -29.60 -27.58
CA THR A 668 -29.13 -30.53 -28.12
C THR A 668 -29.92 -31.26 -27.03
N ALA A 669 -29.61 -30.97 -25.76
CA ALA A 669 -30.37 -31.45 -24.62
C ALA A 669 -30.64 -30.33 -23.62
N MET A 670 -31.77 -30.42 -22.92
CA MET A 670 -32.18 -29.49 -21.88
C MET A 670 -32.67 -30.27 -20.67
N THR A 671 -32.09 -30.01 -19.50
CA THR A 671 -32.56 -30.56 -18.23
C THR A 671 -33.60 -29.61 -17.64
N VAL A 672 -34.81 -30.11 -17.45
CA VAL A 672 -35.92 -29.44 -16.78
C VAL A 672 -35.98 -29.94 -15.34
N SER A 673 -36.03 -29.00 -14.39
CA SER A 673 -36.06 -29.28 -12.96
C SER A 673 -37.22 -28.57 -12.28
N TRP A 674 -37.84 -29.19 -11.28
CA TRP A 674 -38.92 -28.60 -10.49
C TRP A 674 -39.06 -29.28 -9.13
N VAL A 675 -39.89 -28.71 -8.25
CA VAL A 675 -40.21 -29.27 -6.94
C VAL A 675 -41.72 -29.47 -6.80
N THR A 676 -42.12 -30.63 -6.27
CA THR A 676 -43.48 -30.89 -5.74
C THR A 676 -43.40 -31.04 -4.22
N VAL A 677 -44.45 -30.63 -3.49
CA VAL A 677 -44.38 -30.47 -2.02
C VAL A 677 -45.31 -31.41 -1.27
N ASP A 678 -46.51 -31.67 -1.79
CA ASP A 678 -47.52 -32.46 -1.09
C ASP A 678 -47.32 -33.98 -1.27
N ALA A 679 -46.86 -34.40 -2.46
CA ALA A 679 -46.62 -35.79 -2.84
C ALA A 679 -45.53 -35.86 -3.92
N GLU A 680 -44.94 -37.04 -4.15
CA GLU A 680 -43.86 -37.21 -5.12
C GLU A 680 -44.27 -36.73 -6.52
N GLY A 681 -45.39 -37.22 -7.05
CA GLY A 681 -45.85 -36.85 -8.39
C GLY A 681 -44.98 -37.43 -9.52
N SER A 682 -45.37 -37.15 -10.77
CA SER A 682 -44.68 -37.65 -11.95
C SER A 682 -43.40 -36.87 -12.24
N SER A 683 -42.31 -37.57 -12.55
CA SER A 683 -41.04 -37.02 -13.07
C SER A 683 -41.04 -36.87 -14.60
N THR A 684 -42.19 -37.05 -15.25
CA THR A 684 -42.32 -37.01 -16.71
C THR A 684 -42.48 -35.58 -17.19
N VAL A 685 -41.77 -35.24 -18.27
CA VAL A 685 -41.96 -33.97 -19.00
C VAL A 685 -42.58 -34.28 -20.35
N LEU A 686 -43.75 -33.68 -20.61
CA LEU A 686 -44.34 -33.65 -21.93
C LEU A 686 -43.80 -32.44 -22.68
N TYR A 687 -43.41 -32.58 -23.95
CA TYR A 687 -42.84 -31.49 -24.72
C TYR A 687 -43.14 -31.61 -26.22
N GLY A 688 -43.05 -30.49 -26.93
CA GLY A 688 -43.36 -30.42 -28.35
C GLY A 688 -43.02 -29.06 -28.95
N ARG A 689 -43.24 -28.89 -30.25
CA ARG A 689 -42.97 -27.63 -30.97
C ARG A 689 -44.16 -26.66 -30.97
N SER A 690 -45.33 -27.13 -30.54
CA SER A 690 -46.55 -26.35 -30.41
C SER A 690 -47.10 -26.50 -28.99
N ILE A 691 -47.68 -25.43 -28.46
CA ILE A 691 -48.34 -25.46 -27.16
C ILE A 691 -49.57 -26.38 -27.14
N ASP A 692 -50.23 -26.52 -28.30
CA ASP A 692 -51.43 -27.36 -28.45
C ASP A 692 -51.10 -28.83 -28.69
N THR A 693 -49.81 -29.19 -28.84
CA THR A 693 -49.38 -30.54 -29.22
C THR A 693 -48.02 -30.86 -28.60
N LEU A 694 -48.07 -31.46 -27.39
CA LEU A 694 -46.91 -31.98 -26.67
C LEU A 694 -46.81 -33.50 -26.93
N ASP A 695 -46.35 -33.86 -28.13
CA ASP A 695 -46.32 -35.22 -28.67
C ASP A 695 -45.11 -36.06 -28.24
N LEU A 696 -44.17 -35.46 -27.50
CA LEU A 696 -42.99 -36.13 -26.95
C LEU A 696 -43.06 -36.18 -25.43
N ALA A 697 -42.48 -37.23 -24.86
CA ALA A 697 -42.36 -37.42 -23.42
C ALA A 697 -40.92 -37.84 -23.06
N ALA A 698 -40.48 -37.46 -21.87
CA ALA A 698 -39.21 -37.90 -21.30
C ALA A 698 -39.37 -38.15 -19.80
N ASP A 699 -38.83 -39.26 -19.33
CA ASP A 699 -38.86 -39.65 -17.92
C ASP A 699 -37.62 -39.11 -17.18
N GLY A 700 -37.87 -38.43 -16.07
CA GLY A 700 -36.85 -37.93 -15.17
C GLY A 700 -36.61 -38.81 -13.94
N VAL A 701 -35.83 -38.27 -13.01
CA VAL A 701 -35.57 -38.84 -11.69
C VAL A 701 -36.02 -37.89 -10.59
N THR A 702 -36.42 -38.46 -9.46
CA THR A 702 -36.75 -37.71 -8.25
C THR A 702 -35.63 -37.85 -7.22
N THR A 703 -35.33 -36.77 -6.50
CA THR A 703 -34.42 -36.76 -5.35
C THR A 703 -34.98 -35.93 -4.21
N ARG A 704 -34.43 -36.14 -3.01
CA ARG A 704 -34.80 -35.40 -1.79
C ARG A 704 -33.60 -35.34 -0.85
N TYR A 705 -33.46 -34.24 -0.12
CA TYR A 705 -32.43 -34.12 0.91
C TYR A 705 -33.01 -33.57 2.21
N THR A 706 -32.33 -33.90 3.30
CA THR A 706 -32.52 -33.27 4.61
C THR A 706 -31.36 -32.34 4.88
N TYR A 707 -31.58 -31.22 5.54
CA TYR A 707 -30.53 -30.33 6.02
C TYR A 707 -30.89 -29.89 7.43
N TYR A 708 -30.17 -30.39 8.44
CA TYR A 708 -30.53 -30.22 9.84
C TYR A 708 -32.00 -30.62 10.12
N ASN A 709 -32.87 -29.65 10.39
CA ASN A 709 -34.31 -29.84 10.67
C ASN A 709 -35.21 -29.63 9.45
N TYR A 710 -34.63 -29.26 8.31
CA TYR A 710 -35.32 -29.08 7.04
C TYR A 710 -35.33 -30.38 6.24
N THR A 711 -36.43 -30.66 5.55
CA THR A 711 -36.53 -31.71 4.51
C THR A 711 -37.11 -31.07 3.26
N SER A 712 -36.44 -31.25 2.13
CA SER A 712 -36.92 -30.67 0.87
C SER A 712 -38.24 -31.31 0.43
N GLY A 713 -38.97 -30.60 -0.44
CA GLY A 713 -39.93 -31.25 -1.32
C GLY A 713 -39.27 -32.30 -2.21
N PHE A 714 -40.06 -32.95 -3.05
CA PHE A 714 -39.56 -33.88 -4.04
C PHE A 714 -39.01 -33.09 -5.23
N ILE A 715 -37.71 -33.23 -5.49
CA ILE A 715 -37.00 -32.49 -6.52
C ILE A 715 -36.88 -33.39 -7.74
N HIS A 716 -37.37 -32.92 -8.89
CA HIS A 716 -37.37 -33.68 -10.13
C HIS A 716 -36.33 -33.11 -11.09
N HIS A 717 -35.67 -34.01 -11.83
CA HIS A 717 -34.79 -33.66 -12.94
C HIS A 717 -35.08 -34.56 -14.14
N CYS A 718 -35.48 -33.97 -15.26
CA CYS A 718 -35.74 -34.68 -16.51
C CYS A 718 -34.92 -34.06 -17.64
N THR A 719 -34.14 -34.88 -18.36
CA THR A 719 -33.30 -34.41 -19.47
C THR A 719 -33.93 -34.75 -20.81
N LEU A 720 -34.38 -33.71 -21.52
CA LEU A 720 -34.89 -33.78 -22.88
C LEU A 720 -33.68 -33.89 -23.81
N THR A 721 -33.65 -34.88 -24.71
CA THR A 721 -32.52 -35.13 -25.63
C THR A 721 -32.97 -35.13 -27.09
N GLY A 722 -32.02 -34.98 -28.02
CA GLY A 722 -32.33 -35.00 -29.46
C GLY A 722 -33.09 -33.75 -29.93
N LEU A 723 -32.93 -32.63 -29.24
CA LEU A 723 -33.57 -31.37 -29.60
C LEU A 723 -32.86 -30.71 -30.78
N ASP A 724 -33.63 -30.11 -31.68
CA ASP A 724 -33.09 -29.28 -32.76
C ASP A 724 -32.57 -27.95 -32.20
N HIS A 725 -31.48 -27.44 -32.75
CA HIS A 725 -30.93 -26.13 -32.39
C HIS A 725 -31.84 -24.98 -32.83
N ALA A 726 -31.72 -23.81 -32.16
CA ALA A 726 -32.45 -22.59 -32.48
C ALA A 726 -33.97 -22.81 -32.66
N THR A 727 -34.53 -23.75 -31.91
CA THR A 727 -35.91 -24.21 -32.04
C THR A 727 -36.64 -23.98 -30.72
N LYS A 728 -37.84 -23.41 -30.82
CA LYS A 728 -38.71 -23.20 -29.66
C LYS A 728 -39.44 -24.49 -29.33
N TYR A 729 -39.36 -24.89 -28.06
CA TYR A 729 -40.07 -26.02 -27.50
C TYR A 729 -40.99 -25.54 -26.38
N TYR A 730 -42.19 -26.11 -26.33
CA TYR A 730 -43.09 -26.03 -25.19
C TYR A 730 -42.93 -27.29 -24.36
N TYR A 731 -43.01 -27.15 -23.05
CA TYR A 731 -42.92 -28.30 -22.15
C TYR A 731 -43.87 -28.13 -20.97
N ALA A 732 -44.35 -29.23 -20.43
CA ALA A 732 -45.27 -29.25 -19.31
C ALA A 732 -44.83 -30.28 -18.26
N VAL A 733 -45.05 -29.90 -16.99
CA VAL A 733 -44.67 -30.66 -15.79
C VAL A 733 -45.86 -30.75 -14.84
N GLY A 734 -45.87 -31.77 -13.98
CA GLY A 734 -46.91 -31.96 -12.96
C GLY A 734 -48.21 -32.57 -13.47
N HIS A 735 -48.15 -33.35 -14.55
CA HIS A 735 -49.26 -34.21 -14.97
C HIS A 735 -49.42 -35.37 -13.96
N GLY A 736 -50.65 -35.80 -13.70
CA GLY A 736 -50.92 -36.98 -12.86
C GLY A 736 -50.42 -38.29 -13.50
N ASP A 737 -50.42 -39.39 -12.74
CA ASP A 737 -50.13 -40.74 -13.25
C ASP A 737 -51.20 -41.22 -14.26
N ASP A 738 -52.40 -40.62 -14.19
CA ASP A 738 -53.47 -40.75 -15.16
C ASP A 738 -53.47 -39.49 -16.03
N ASP A 739 -53.27 -39.67 -17.34
CA ASP A 739 -53.12 -38.62 -18.37
C ASP A 739 -54.34 -37.67 -18.47
N THR A 740 -55.39 -37.95 -17.69
CA THR A 740 -56.65 -37.21 -17.60
C THR A 740 -56.70 -36.16 -16.47
N ASP A 741 -55.81 -36.23 -15.45
CA ASP A 741 -55.72 -35.20 -14.40
C ASP A 741 -54.58 -34.21 -14.70
N THR A 742 -54.93 -33.15 -15.45
CA THR A 742 -54.05 -32.03 -15.76
C THR A 742 -54.28 -30.83 -14.84
N SER A 743 -55.01 -30.98 -13.73
CA SER A 743 -55.45 -29.85 -12.89
C SER A 743 -54.31 -29.10 -12.20
N ALA A 744 -53.16 -29.75 -12.05
CA ALA A 744 -51.92 -29.21 -11.48
C ALA A 744 -50.80 -28.97 -12.52
N ALA A 745 -51.05 -29.30 -13.80
CA ALA A 745 -50.03 -29.23 -14.83
C ALA A 745 -49.69 -27.77 -15.18
N ARG A 746 -48.39 -27.48 -15.33
CA ARG A 746 -47.89 -26.15 -15.70
C ARG A 746 -47.09 -26.23 -16.98
N THR A 747 -47.43 -25.39 -17.95
CA THR A 747 -46.77 -25.33 -19.26
C THR A 747 -45.87 -24.11 -19.36
N PHE A 748 -44.69 -24.31 -19.94
CA PHE A 748 -43.64 -23.34 -20.16
C PHE A 748 -43.08 -23.47 -21.58
N TRP A 749 -42.07 -22.69 -21.92
CA TRP A 749 -41.39 -22.80 -23.20
C TRP A 749 -39.94 -22.34 -23.09
N PHE A 750 -39.07 -22.85 -23.96
CA PHE A 750 -37.71 -22.35 -24.12
C PHE A 750 -37.29 -22.40 -25.59
N THR A 751 -36.19 -21.75 -25.92
CA THR A 751 -35.55 -21.89 -27.25
C THR A 751 -34.19 -22.54 -27.05
N THR A 752 -33.92 -23.62 -27.77
CA THR A 752 -32.58 -24.25 -27.75
C THR A 752 -31.55 -23.30 -28.33
N PRO A 753 -30.30 -23.34 -27.84
CA PRO A 753 -29.26 -22.44 -28.34
C PRO A 753 -28.94 -22.73 -29.81
N PRO A 754 -28.37 -21.75 -30.54
CA PRO A 754 -27.83 -21.98 -31.87
C PRO A 754 -26.75 -23.07 -31.85
N LYS A 755 -26.65 -23.82 -32.96
CA LYS A 755 -25.61 -24.81 -33.17
C LYS A 755 -24.22 -24.19 -32.97
N PRO A 756 -23.25 -24.91 -32.37
CA PRO A 756 -21.87 -24.46 -32.30
C PRO A 756 -21.33 -24.01 -33.66
N SER A 757 -21.12 -22.70 -33.81
CA SER A 757 -20.84 -22.06 -35.11
C SER A 757 -20.16 -20.71 -34.89
N PRO A 758 -19.13 -20.36 -35.69
CA PRO A 758 -18.29 -19.21 -35.41
C PRO A 758 -18.99 -17.85 -35.51
N ASP A 759 -19.98 -17.72 -36.40
CA ASP A 759 -20.68 -16.45 -36.64
C ASP A 759 -22.14 -16.46 -36.16
N ALA A 760 -22.54 -17.45 -35.36
CA ALA A 760 -23.84 -17.39 -34.71
C ALA A 760 -23.88 -16.20 -33.75
N ALA A 761 -24.99 -15.45 -33.76
CA ALA A 761 -25.24 -14.44 -32.74
C ALA A 761 -25.69 -15.12 -31.43
N LEU A 762 -25.30 -14.56 -30.29
CA LEU A 762 -25.69 -15.05 -28.97
C LEU A 762 -25.65 -13.92 -27.95
N ARG A 763 -26.71 -13.77 -27.16
CA ARG A 763 -26.76 -12.86 -26.02
C ARG A 763 -26.69 -13.65 -24.72
N LEU A 764 -25.70 -13.37 -23.89
CA LEU A 764 -25.54 -13.95 -22.56
C LEU A 764 -25.84 -12.90 -21.50
N GLY A 765 -26.80 -13.17 -20.62
CA GLY A 765 -26.96 -12.46 -19.36
C GLY A 765 -25.87 -12.87 -18.37
N LEU A 766 -25.37 -11.94 -17.57
CA LEU A 766 -24.34 -12.16 -16.56
C LEU A 766 -24.88 -11.64 -15.22
N ILE A 767 -25.06 -12.55 -14.26
CA ILE A 767 -25.59 -12.25 -12.91
C ILE A 767 -24.78 -13.06 -11.90
N GLY A 768 -24.42 -12.45 -10.76
CA GLY A 768 -23.83 -13.12 -9.61
C GLY A 768 -24.42 -12.58 -8.33
N ASP A 769 -24.33 -13.36 -7.25
CA ASP A 769 -24.54 -12.87 -5.89
C ASP A 769 -25.94 -12.23 -5.73
N LEU A 770 -26.94 -12.94 -6.26
CA LEU A 770 -28.28 -12.39 -6.46
C LEU A 770 -29.00 -12.23 -5.11
N GLY A 771 -29.06 -13.30 -4.30
CA GLY A 771 -29.89 -13.32 -3.10
C GLY A 771 -31.37 -13.09 -3.41
N GLN A 772 -32.12 -12.62 -2.41
CA GLN A 772 -33.59 -12.50 -2.51
C GLN A 772 -34.13 -11.25 -1.79
N THR A 773 -33.43 -10.13 -1.94
CA THR A 773 -33.81 -8.82 -1.42
C THR A 773 -34.65 -8.04 -2.45
N PRO A 774 -35.25 -6.90 -2.08
CA PRO A 774 -35.87 -5.99 -3.05
C PRO A 774 -34.92 -5.53 -4.16
N ASP A 775 -33.61 -5.45 -3.89
CA ASP A 775 -32.62 -5.12 -4.91
C ASP A 775 -32.32 -6.30 -5.83
N SER A 776 -32.32 -7.53 -5.32
CA SER A 776 -32.28 -8.75 -6.14
C SER A 776 -33.44 -8.77 -7.14
N ASN A 777 -34.66 -8.45 -6.67
CA ASN A 777 -35.83 -8.36 -7.52
C ASN A 777 -35.70 -7.27 -8.59
N ARG A 778 -35.12 -6.11 -8.24
CA ARG A 778 -34.84 -5.04 -9.22
C ARG A 778 -33.80 -5.46 -10.25
N THR A 779 -32.74 -6.16 -9.85
CA THR A 779 -31.72 -6.66 -10.77
C THR A 779 -32.35 -7.61 -11.79
N LEU A 780 -33.13 -8.59 -11.31
CA LEU A 780 -33.78 -9.56 -12.18
C LEU A 780 -34.83 -8.90 -13.08
N ALA A 781 -35.65 -8.00 -12.53
CA ALA A 781 -36.62 -7.23 -13.31
C ALA A 781 -35.96 -6.32 -14.36
N HIS A 782 -34.82 -5.72 -14.04
CA HIS A 782 -34.06 -4.92 -15.00
C HIS A 782 -33.47 -5.81 -16.10
N TYR A 783 -32.95 -6.99 -15.77
CA TYR A 783 -32.48 -7.96 -16.75
C TYR A 783 -33.59 -8.43 -17.71
N GLU A 784 -34.80 -8.67 -17.20
CA GLU A 784 -35.97 -9.09 -17.99
C GLU A 784 -36.38 -8.06 -19.06
N THR A 785 -35.92 -6.82 -18.96
CA THR A 785 -36.16 -5.79 -20.00
C THR A 785 -35.21 -5.92 -21.19
N HIS A 786 -34.06 -6.60 -21.01
CA HIS A 786 -33.05 -6.84 -22.04
C HIS A 786 -32.50 -8.28 -21.96
N PRO A 787 -33.37 -9.30 -22.05
CA PRO A 787 -33.01 -10.68 -21.75
C PRO A 787 -31.94 -11.21 -22.72
N GLY A 788 -31.17 -12.18 -22.23
CA GLY A 788 -30.28 -13.00 -23.03
C GLY A 788 -31.00 -14.24 -23.57
N ASP A 789 -30.28 -15.01 -24.38
CA ASP A 789 -30.67 -16.37 -24.80
C ASP A 789 -30.34 -17.40 -23.70
N ALA A 790 -29.42 -17.04 -22.79
CA ALA A 790 -29.03 -17.80 -21.62
C ALA A 790 -28.49 -16.84 -20.54
N VAL A 791 -28.47 -17.30 -19.28
CA VAL A 791 -27.79 -16.60 -18.16
C VAL A 791 -26.56 -17.39 -17.75
N LEU A 792 -25.40 -16.74 -17.67
CA LEU A 792 -24.25 -17.27 -16.94
C LEU A 792 -24.32 -16.74 -15.51
N PHE A 793 -24.62 -17.62 -14.56
CA PHE A 793 -24.75 -17.30 -13.15
C PHE A 793 -23.45 -17.59 -12.42
N VAL A 794 -22.79 -16.57 -11.86
CA VAL A 794 -21.40 -16.66 -11.35
C VAL A 794 -21.28 -16.99 -9.84
N GLY A 795 -22.31 -17.63 -9.26
CA GLY A 795 -22.32 -18.14 -7.88
C GLY A 795 -23.04 -17.25 -6.88
N ASP A 796 -23.24 -17.78 -5.68
CA ASP A 796 -24.01 -17.20 -4.58
C ASP A 796 -25.48 -16.91 -4.96
N LEU A 797 -26.28 -17.98 -4.92
CA LEU A 797 -27.67 -17.98 -5.37
C LEU A 797 -28.58 -17.40 -4.29
N SER A 798 -28.86 -18.17 -3.24
CA SER A 798 -29.98 -17.91 -2.33
C SER A 798 -29.62 -17.17 -1.04
N TYR A 799 -28.36 -17.25 -0.61
CA TYR A 799 -27.90 -16.81 0.71
C TYR A 799 -28.68 -17.45 1.88
N ALA A 800 -29.19 -18.67 1.71
CA ALA A 800 -29.93 -19.39 2.74
C ALA A 800 -29.08 -19.65 4.01
N ASP A 801 -27.77 -19.81 3.86
CA ASP A 801 -26.79 -19.95 4.93
C ASP A 801 -26.70 -18.73 5.87
N LYS A 802 -27.19 -17.56 5.43
CA LYS A 802 -27.28 -16.35 6.28
C LYS A 802 -28.42 -16.39 7.28
N HIS A 803 -29.34 -17.33 7.15
CA HIS A 803 -30.47 -17.48 8.06
C HIS A 803 -30.13 -18.47 9.18
N PRO A 804 -30.76 -18.33 10.36
CA PRO A 804 -30.55 -19.27 11.46
C PRO A 804 -30.69 -20.72 11.00
N LEU A 805 -29.70 -21.55 11.34
CA LEU A 805 -29.65 -22.97 10.97
C LEU A 805 -29.54 -23.23 9.46
N HIS A 806 -29.12 -22.23 8.67
CA HIS A 806 -29.12 -22.23 7.21
C HIS A 806 -30.51 -22.59 6.67
N ASP A 807 -31.53 -21.81 7.04
CA ASP A 807 -32.93 -22.10 6.74
C ASP A 807 -33.17 -22.36 5.24
N ASN A 808 -33.25 -23.64 4.87
CA ASN A 808 -33.37 -24.07 3.48
C ASN A 808 -34.74 -23.76 2.86
N ASN A 809 -35.72 -23.25 3.63
CA ASN A 809 -36.90 -22.61 3.05
C ASN A 809 -36.54 -21.39 2.20
N ARG A 810 -35.36 -20.79 2.45
CA ARG A 810 -34.80 -19.71 1.63
C ARG A 810 -34.31 -20.17 0.26
N TRP A 811 -33.94 -21.44 0.10
CA TRP A 811 -33.73 -22.03 -1.22
C TRP A 811 -35.04 -22.18 -2.00
N ASP A 812 -36.13 -22.54 -1.32
CA ASP A 812 -37.44 -22.73 -1.97
C ASP A 812 -38.04 -21.42 -2.46
N THR A 813 -38.00 -20.39 -1.63
CA THR A 813 -38.42 -19.03 -1.99
C THR A 813 -37.59 -18.47 -3.13
N TRP A 814 -36.26 -18.62 -3.09
CA TRP A 814 -35.37 -18.21 -4.18
C TRP A 814 -35.69 -18.92 -5.50
N GLY A 815 -35.94 -20.23 -5.45
CA GLY A 815 -36.34 -21.01 -6.62
C GLY A 815 -37.64 -20.50 -7.26
N ARG A 816 -38.65 -20.16 -6.44
CA ARG A 816 -39.90 -19.56 -6.94
C ARG A 816 -39.69 -18.15 -7.50
N PHE A 817 -38.83 -17.36 -6.88
CA PHE A 817 -38.47 -16.03 -7.36
C PHE A 817 -37.76 -16.08 -8.72
N ALA A 818 -36.80 -16.98 -8.92
CA ALA A 818 -36.03 -17.10 -10.15
C ALA A 818 -36.80 -17.79 -11.30
N GLU A 819 -37.83 -18.59 -10.98
CA GLU A 819 -38.63 -19.38 -11.94
C GLU A 819 -39.12 -18.55 -13.14
N ARG A 820 -39.54 -17.30 -12.90
CA ARG A 820 -40.06 -16.40 -13.94
C ARG A 820 -39.07 -16.10 -15.07
N SER A 821 -37.77 -16.35 -14.84
CA SER A 821 -36.71 -16.28 -15.84
C SER A 821 -36.14 -17.67 -16.15
N ALA A 822 -35.77 -18.43 -15.12
CA ALA A 822 -35.06 -19.69 -15.25
C ALA A 822 -35.90 -20.83 -15.86
N ALA A 823 -37.24 -20.73 -15.88
CA ALA A 823 -38.09 -21.69 -16.59
C ALA A 823 -38.12 -21.47 -18.12
N TYR A 824 -37.68 -20.30 -18.61
CA TYR A 824 -37.83 -19.91 -20.02
C TYR A 824 -36.52 -19.83 -20.79
N GLN A 825 -35.39 -19.79 -20.08
CA GLN A 825 -34.05 -19.77 -20.67
C GLN A 825 -33.07 -20.51 -19.76
N PRO A 826 -32.03 -21.15 -20.33
CA PRO A 826 -31.06 -21.88 -19.55
C PRO A 826 -30.20 -20.94 -18.70
N TRP A 827 -30.11 -21.26 -17.41
CA TRP A 827 -29.11 -20.67 -16.52
C TRP A 827 -27.94 -21.66 -16.36
N ILE A 828 -26.72 -21.17 -16.55
CA ILE A 828 -25.47 -21.92 -16.43
C ILE A 828 -24.88 -21.62 -15.05
N TRP A 829 -24.91 -22.63 -14.19
CA TRP A 829 -24.63 -22.51 -12.76
C TRP A 829 -23.14 -22.59 -12.43
N THR A 830 -22.65 -21.61 -11.66
CA THR A 830 -21.35 -21.64 -10.98
C THR A 830 -21.61 -21.74 -9.48
N THR A 831 -20.81 -22.49 -8.74
CA THR A 831 -20.92 -22.56 -7.26
C THR A 831 -20.13 -21.44 -6.59
N GLY A 832 -20.75 -20.69 -5.69
CA GLY A 832 -20.11 -19.71 -4.81
C GLY A 832 -19.81 -20.24 -3.40
N ASN A 833 -19.40 -19.36 -2.48
CA ASN A 833 -19.15 -19.77 -1.09
C ASN A 833 -20.44 -19.99 -0.32
N HIS A 834 -21.50 -19.27 -0.65
CA HIS A 834 -22.81 -19.44 -0.02
C HIS A 834 -23.46 -20.78 -0.37
N GLU A 835 -23.02 -21.42 -1.46
CA GLU A 835 -23.42 -22.80 -1.79
C GLU A 835 -22.64 -23.85 -1.03
N ILE A 836 -21.55 -23.52 -0.32
CA ILE A 836 -20.75 -24.54 0.40
C ILE A 836 -21.62 -25.23 1.45
N ASP A 837 -22.45 -24.48 2.19
CA ASP A 837 -23.38 -25.03 3.20
C ASP A 837 -22.70 -26.07 4.12
N TYR A 838 -21.48 -25.76 4.58
CA TYR A 838 -20.70 -26.60 5.49
C TYR A 838 -20.86 -26.08 6.92
N ALA A 839 -21.73 -26.74 7.69
CA ALA A 839 -22.11 -26.41 9.05
C ALA A 839 -21.95 -27.64 9.97
N PRO A 840 -20.72 -28.02 10.34
CA PRO A 840 -20.45 -29.20 11.16
C PRO A 840 -21.13 -29.14 12.54
N GLU A 841 -21.38 -27.95 13.07
CA GLU A 841 -22.14 -27.70 14.30
C GLU A 841 -23.61 -28.14 14.22
N LEU A 842 -24.17 -28.26 13.01
CA LEU A 842 -25.50 -28.79 12.74
C LEU A 842 -25.48 -30.27 12.30
N GLY A 843 -24.29 -30.88 12.22
CA GLY A 843 -24.10 -32.21 11.63
C GLY A 843 -24.01 -32.22 10.10
N GLU A 844 -24.02 -31.05 9.46
CA GLU A 844 -23.99 -30.91 8.01
C GLU A 844 -22.54 -30.72 7.52
N THR A 845 -21.91 -31.82 7.10
CA THR A 845 -20.48 -31.88 6.76
C THR A 845 -20.21 -32.12 5.28
N THR A 846 -21.25 -32.22 4.45
CA THR A 846 -21.14 -32.45 3.00
C THR A 846 -21.25 -31.12 2.26
N PRO A 847 -20.16 -30.59 1.68
CA PRO A 847 -20.21 -29.34 0.95
C PRO A 847 -21.16 -29.40 -0.26
N PHE A 848 -21.80 -28.29 -0.59
CA PHE A 848 -22.69 -28.14 -1.74
C PHE A 848 -23.95 -29.00 -1.72
N LYS A 849 -24.31 -29.59 -0.58
CA LYS A 849 -25.42 -30.53 -0.49
C LYS A 849 -26.74 -29.96 -1.01
N PRO A 850 -27.23 -28.76 -0.58
CA PRO A 850 -28.46 -28.19 -1.15
C PRO A 850 -28.35 -27.88 -2.64
N PHE A 851 -27.24 -27.26 -3.07
CA PHE A 851 -26.98 -26.93 -4.48
C PHE A 851 -27.01 -28.17 -5.39
N ALA A 852 -26.27 -29.22 -5.02
CA ALA A 852 -26.10 -30.43 -5.83
C ALA A 852 -27.41 -31.23 -6.00
N HIS A 853 -28.36 -31.09 -5.06
CA HIS A 853 -29.68 -31.70 -5.18
C HIS A 853 -30.66 -30.86 -6.01
N ARG A 854 -30.45 -29.54 -6.12
CA ARG A 854 -31.40 -28.62 -6.75
C ARG A 854 -31.03 -28.25 -8.18
N TYR A 855 -29.75 -28.07 -8.46
CA TYR A 855 -29.27 -27.48 -9.71
C TYR A 855 -28.30 -28.44 -10.43
N PRO A 856 -28.81 -29.36 -11.28
CA PRO A 856 -27.98 -30.27 -12.04
C PRO A 856 -27.14 -29.51 -13.07
N THR A 857 -26.02 -30.10 -13.49
CA THR A 857 -25.13 -29.54 -14.53
C THR A 857 -24.75 -30.62 -15.54
N PRO A 858 -24.39 -30.27 -16.80
CA PRO A 858 -24.00 -31.24 -17.83
C PRO A 858 -22.55 -31.74 -17.66
N TYR A 859 -22.09 -31.92 -16.42
CA TYR A 859 -20.67 -32.19 -16.11
C TYR A 859 -20.15 -33.50 -16.72
N LEU A 860 -20.99 -34.53 -16.74
CA LEU A 860 -20.65 -35.82 -17.38
C LEU A 860 -20.45 -35.66 -18.90
N ALA A 861 -21.30 -34.88 -19.57
CA ALA A 861 -21.16 -34.60 -21.00
C ALA A 861 -19.87 -33.81 -21.31
N ALA A 862 -19.41 -32.99 -20.36
CA ALA A 862 -18.13 -32.29 -20.43
C ALA A 862 -16.92 -33.17 -20.05
N GLY A 863 -17.13 -34.43 -19.64
CA GLY A 863 -16.08 -35.34 -19.19
C GLY A 863 -15.48 -34.97 -17.83
N SER A 864 -16.22 -34.21 -17.02
CA SER A 864 -15.87 -33.89 -15.64
C SER A 864 -16.30 -35.01 -14.69
N SER A 865 -15.64 -35.09 -13.54
CA SER A 865 -15.97 -36.06 -12.48
C SER A 865 -16.95 -35.53 -11.44
N GLU A 866 -17.19 -34.23 -11.39
CA GLU A 866 -18.02 -33.57 -10.37
C GLU A 866 -18.88 -32.46 -11.00
N PRO A 867 -20.06 -32.14 -10.45
CA PRO A 867 -20.98 -31.17 -11.03
C PRO A 867 -20.53 -29.71 -10.94
N TYR A 868 -19.47 -29.42 -10.18
CA TYR A 868 -19.05 -28.05 -9.85
C TYR A 868 -18.11 -27.42 -10.88
N TRP A 869 -17.49 -28.23 -11.75
CA TRP A 869 -16.68 -27.74 -12.87
C TRP A 869 -17.03 -28.53 -14.13
N TYR A 870 -17.35 -27.82 -15.20
CA TYR A 870 -17.83 -28.40 -16.45
C TYR A 870 -17.72 -27.37 -17.57
N SER A 871 -18.14 -27.72 -18.77
CA SER A 871 -18.16 -26.77 -19.88
C SER A 871 -19.38 -26.98 -20.76
N VAL A 872 -19.78 -25.92 -21.45
CA VAL A 872 -20.90 -25.90 -22.40
C VAL A 872 -20.53 -25.10 -23.63
N LYS A 873 -21.19 -25.39 -24.75
CA LYS A 873 -21.06 -24.69 -26.02
C LYS A 873 -22.42 -24.14 -26.41
N LEU A 874 -22.48 -22.81 -26.52
CA LEU A 874 -23.66 -22.05 -26.89
C LEU A 874 -23.29 -21.26 -28.13
N GLY A 875 -23.83 -21.61 -29.31
CA GLY A 875 -23.51 -20.92 -30.57
C GLY A 875 -22.00 -20.70 -30.76
N PRO A 876 -21.50 -19.46 -30.78
CA PRO A 876 -20.08 -19.17 -31.00
C PRO A 876 -19.20 -19.30 -29.74
N ALA A 877 -19.78 -19.57 -28.58
CA ALA A 877 -19.10 -19.55 -27.28
C ALA A 877 -18.85 -20.96 -26.71
N HIS A 878 -17.63 -21.18 -26.22
CA HIS A 878 -17.26 -22.30 -25.35
C HIS A 878 -17.02 -21.73 -23.95
N ILE A 879 -17.88 -22.10 -23.00
CA ILE A 879 -17.85 -21.59 -21.63
C ILE A 879 -17.34 -22.71 -20.72
N ILE A 880 -16.30 -22.42 -19.95
CA ILE A 880 -15.74 -23.32 -18.93
C ILE A 880 -16.15 -22.78 -17.56
N VAL A 881 -16.82 -23.58 -16.75
CA VAL A 881 -17.18 -23.27 -15.37
C VAL A 881 -16.19 -23.96 -14.44
N LEU A 882 -15.60 -23.18 -13.52
CA LEU A 882 -14.65 -23.65 -12.50
C LEU A 882 -15.23 -23.47 -11.10
N SER A 883 -14.86 -24.36 -10.19
CA SER A 883 -15.24 -24.29 -8.78
C SER A 883 -14.11 -23.73 -7.94
N SER A 884 -14.29 -22.50 -7.43
CA SER A 884 -13.33 -21.80 -6.57
C SER A 884 -13.09 -22.50 -5.23
N TYR A 885 -14.04 -23.32 -4.79
CA TYR A 885 -14.05 -23.95 -3.46
C TYR A 885 -13.85 -25.48 -3.51
N SER A 886 -13.59 -26.02 -4.70
CA SER A 886 -13.12 -27.40 -4.88
C SER A 886 -11.60 -27.44 -5.01
N ALA A 887 -10.98 -28.61 -4.87
CA ALA A 887 -9.53 -28.75 -5.00
C ALA A 887 -9.04 -28.45 -6.44
N PHE A 888 -8.26 -27.39 -6.62
CA PHE A 888 -7.68 -26.95 -7.91
C PHE A 888 -6.14 -27.02 -7.97
N GLY A 889 -5.50 -27.59 -6.94
CA GLY A 889 -4.05 -27.80 -6.92
C GLY A 889 -3.56 -28.68 -8.08
N LYS A 890 -2.27 -28.58 -8.42
CA LYS A 890 -1.68 -29.42 -9.45
C LYS A 890 -1.99 -30.90 -9.18
N TYR A 891 -2.44 -31.60 -10.22
CA TYR A 891 -2.85 -33.02 -10.21
C TYR A 891 -4.22 -33.37 -9.58
N THR A 892 -4.98 -32.41 -9.07
CA THR A 892 -6.37 -32.66 -8.65
C THR A 892 -7.28 -32.95 -9.85
N PRO A 893 -8.48 -33.53 -9.64
CA PRO A 893 -9.44 -33.78 -10.71
C PRO A 893 -9.76 -32.53 -11.55
N GLN A 894 -10.08 -31.40 -10.91
CA GLN A 894 -10.38 -30.14 -11.59
C GLN A 894 -9.19 -29.63 -12.43
N TYR A 895 -7.96 -29.67 -11.89
CA TYR A 895 -6.76 -29.25 -12.62
C TYR A 895 -6.52 -30.09 -13.88
N LYS A 896 -6.60 -31.42 -13.73
CA LYS A 896 -6.40 -32.37 -14.84
C LYS A 896 -7.50 -32.25 -15.89
N TRP A 897 -8.74 -32.02 -15.46
CA TRP A 897 -9.87 -31.80 -16.35
C TRP A 897 -9.70 -30.52 -17.15
N LEU A 898 -9.35 -29.39 -16.51
CA LEU A 898 -9.16 -28.11 -17.19
C LEU A 898 -8.05 -28.18 -18.26
N ASP A 899 -6.91 -28.79 -17.94
CA ASP A 899 -5.82 -28.98 -18.92
C ASP A 899 -6.27 -29.79 -20.15
N LYS A 900 -7.11 -30.81 -19.95
CA LYS A 900 -7.70 -31.59 -21.06
C LYS A 900 -8.75 -30.79 -21.82
N GLU A 901 -9.60 -30.05 -21.11
CA GLU A 901 -10.70 -29.30 -21.72
C GLU A 901 -10.20 -28.15 -22.59
N LEU A 902 -9.19 -27.40 -22.13
CA LEU A 902 -8.56 -26.35 -22.94
C LEU A 902 -7.97 -26.88 -24.25
N LYS A 903 -7.48 -28.14 -24.27
CA LYS A 903 -6.98 -28.80 -25.49
C LYS A 903 -8.10 -29.25 -26.43
N ARG A 904 -9.33 -29.39 -25.94
CA ARG A 904 -10.52 -29.76 -26.73
C ARG A 904 -11.19 -28.55 -27.39
N VAL A 905 -10.81 -27.32 -27.02
CA VAL A 905 -11.39 -26.10 -27.60
C VAL A 905 -10.96 -25.95 -29.07
N ASP A 906 -11.92 -25.98 -29.99
CA ASP A 906 -11.70 -25.62 -31.39
C ASP A 906 -12.22 -24.20 -31.68
N ARG A 907 -11.30 -23.23 -31.74
CA ARG A 907 -11.60 -21.80 -31.96
C ARG A 907 -12.12 -21.49 -33.38
N ARG A 908 -12.15 -22.47 -34.28
CA ARG A 908 -12.79 -22.35 -35.61
C ARG A 908 -14.28 -22.63 -35.55
N VAL A 909 -14.74 -23.39 -34.54
CA VAL A 909 -16.15 -23.72 -34.30
C VAL A 909 -16.72 -22.77 -33.25
N THR A 910 -16.06 -22.66 -32.10
CA THR A 910 -16.43 -21.78 -30.98
C THR A 910 -15.31 -20.76 -30.76
N PRO A 911 -15.29 -19.65 -31.51
CA PRO A 911 -14.22 -18.66 -31.44
C PRO A 911 -14.13 -17.98 -30.08
N TRP A 912 -15.24 -17.82 -29.36
CA TRP A 912 -15.26 -17.20 -28.05
C TRP A 912 -15.03 -18.23 -26.96
N LEU A 913 -13.98 -18.03 -26.17
CA LEU A 913 -13.65 -18.88 -25.04
C LEU A 913 -13.79 -18.08 -23.75
N PHE A 914 -14.70 -18.49 -22.87
CA PHE A 914 -14.96 -17.82 -21.60
C PHE A 914 -14.75 -18.76 -20.43
N ILE A 915 -14.38 -18.18 -19.29
CA ILE A 915 -14.33 -18.88 -18.01
C ILE A 915 -15.29 -18.22 -17.03
N SER A 916 -16.04 -19.03 -16.30
CA SER A 916 -16.82 -18.64 -15.13
C SER A 916 -16.16 -19.21 -13.88
N THR A 917 -15.98 -18.38 -12.86
CA THR A 917 -15.46 -18.78 -11.54
C THR A 917 -16.07 -17.84 -10.52
N HIS A 918 -16.31 -18.27 -9.28
CA HIS A 918 -16.94 -17.37 -8.32
C HIS A 918 -15.96 -16.32 -7.79
N VAL A 919 -14.78 -16.74 -7.32
CA VAL A 919 -13.77 -15.83 -6.74
C VAL A 919 -12.96 -15.11 -7.83
N PRO A 920 -12.95 -13.76 -7.89
CA PRO A 920 -12.22 -13.03 -8.91
C PRO A 920 -10.70 -13.10 -8.73
N TRP A 921 -9.98 -13.36 -9.82
CA TRP A 921 -8.51 -13.40 -9.81
C TRP A 921 -7.86 -12.01 -9.86
N TYR A 922 -8.56 -11.06 -10.44
CA TYR A 922 -8.22 -9.64 -10.43
C TYR A 922 -9.37 -8.88 -9.78
N ASN A 923 -9.09 -8.29 -8.62
CA ASN A 923 -10.03 -7.52 -7.83
C ASN A 923 -9.29 -6.34 -7.20
N SER A 924 -9.79 -5.13 -7.40
CA SER A 924 -9.26 -3.91 -6.78
C SER A 924 -10.20 -3.33 -5.72
N ASN A 925 -11.22 -4.08 -5.32
CA ASN A 925 -11.96 -3.86 -4.08
C ASN A 925 -11.15 -4.44 -2.91
N ASN A 926 -11.21 -3.79 -1.75
CA ASN A 926 -10.56 -4.26 -0.53
C ASN A 926 -11.30 -5.49 0.05
N PHE A 927 -12.62 -5.55 -0.14
CA PHE A 927 -13.44 -6.73 0.13
C PHE A 927 -12.98 -7.87 -0.78
N HIS A 928 -12.67 -9.03 -0.18
CA HIS A 928 -12.06 -10.20 -0.83
C HIS A 928 -10.78 -9.89 -1.66
N TYR A 929 -10.00 -8.87 -1.26
CA TYR A 929 -8.76 -8.52 -1.95
C TYR A 929 -7.74 -9.66 -1.89
N MET A 930 -7.24 -10.07 -3.05
CA MET A 930 -6.27 -11.17 -3.24
C MET A 930 -6.76 -12.57 -2.85
N GLU A 931 -8.06 -12.78 -2.59
CA GLU A 931 -8.59 -14.10 -2.25
C GLU A 931 -8.44 -15.10 -3.41
N GLY A 932 -8.56 -14.64 -4.65
CA GLY A 932 -8.36 -15.46 -5.86
C GLY A 932 -6.91 -15.80 -6.19
N GLU A 933 -5.91 -15.30 -5.45
CA GLU A 933 -4.49 -15.53 -5.76
C GLU A 933 -4.08 -17.02 -5.84
N PRO A 934 -4.55 -17.93 -4.95
CA PRO A 934 -4.19 -19.34 -5.04
C PRO A 934 -4.64 -19.99 -6.36
N MET A 935 -5.85 -19.67 -6.84
CA MET A 935 -6.35 -20.18 -8.11
C MET A 935 -5.67 -19.47 -9.31
N ARG A 936 -5.46 -18.16 -9.23
CA ARG A 936 -4.72 -17.39 -10.26
C ARG A 936 -3.34 -17.99 -10.51
N VAL A 937 -2.58 -18.26 -9.45
CA VAL A 937 -1.23 -18.85 -9.56
C VAL A 937 -1.26 -20.22 -10.27
N GLN A 938 -2.32 -21.01 -10.10
CA GLN A 938 -2.44 -22.31 -10.75
C GLN A 938 -2.89 -22.24 -12.22
N PHE A 939 -3.84 -21.36 -12.54
CA PHE A 939 -4.55 -21.41 -13.81
C PHE A 939 -4.29 -20.23 -14.75
N GLU A 940 -3.85 -19.06 -14.26
CA GLU A 940 -3.70 -17.87 -15.11
C GLU A 940 -2.77 -18.14 -16.29
N LYS A 941 -1.67 -18.87 -16.08
CA LYS A 941 -0.78 -19.26 -17.18
C LYS A 941 -1.49 -20.10 -18.24
N MET A 942 -2.30 -21.07 -17.85
CA MET A 942 -3.06 -21.91 -18.78
C MET A 942 -4.06 -21.08 -19.59
N VAL A 943 -4.74 -20.16 -18.91
CA VAL A 943 -5.77 -19.27 -19.48
C VAL A 943 -5.16 -18.27 -20.48
N VAL A 944 -4.01 -17.68 -20.14
CA VAL A 944 -3.25 -16.78 -21.02
C VAL A 944 -2.70 -17.54 -22.23
N ASP A 945 -2.14 -18.74 -22.02
CA ASP A 945 -1.61 -19.57 -23.10
C ASP A 945 -2.72 -20.04 -24.05
N ALA A 946 -3.91 -20.34 -23.52
CA ALA A 946 -5.11 -20.70 -24.29
C ALA A 946 -5.84 -19.50 -24.94
N ARG A 947 -5.40 -18.26 -24.67
CA ARG A 947 -5.99 -17.02 -25.20
C ARG A 947 -7.49 -16.92 -24.90
N VAL A 948 -7.86 -17.15 -23.65
CA VAL A 948 -9.24 -16.96 -23.17
C VAL A 948 -9.66 -15.51 -23.41
N ASP A 949 -10.91 -15.29 -23.84
CA ASP A 949 -11.41 -13.97 -24.21
C ASP A 949 -11.81 -13.14 -22.99
N ALA A 950 -12.54 -13.76 -22.05
CA ALA A 950 -12.94 -13.14 -20.78
C ALA A 950 -13.11 -14.17 -19.65
N VAL A 951 -12.92 -13.72 -18.42
CA VAL A 951 -13.20 -14.45 -17.18
C VAL A 951 -14.24 -13.67 -16.38
N PHE A 952 -15.37 -14.29 -16.07
CA PHE A 952 -16.47 -13.70 -15.31
C PHE A 952 -16.48 -14.27 -13.88
N ALA A 953 -16.65 -13.39 -12.91
CA ALA A 953 -16.68 -13.73 -11.50
C ALA A 953 -17.69 -12.89 -10.71
N GLY A 954 -18.14 -13.44 -9.58
CA GLY A 954 -19.03 -12.81 -8.61
C GLY A 954 -18.26 -12.41 -7.35
N HIS A 955 -18.78 -12.82 -6.19
CA HIS A 955 -18.18 -12.82 -4.85
C HIS A 955 -17.97 -11.43 -4.23
N VAL A 956 -17.41 -10.52 -5.01
CA VAL A 956 -17.24 -9.14 -4.62
C VAL A 956 -18.49 -8.38 -5.02
N HIS A 957 -19.18 -7.82 -4.03
CA HIS A 957 -20.46 -7.12 -4.21
C HIS A 957 -20.31 -5.73 -4.82
N ALA A 958 -19.75 -5.68 -6.02
CA ALA A 958 -19.50 -4.50 -6.82
C ALA A 958 -19.30 -4.90 -8.28
N TYR A 959 -19.25 -3.89 -9.15
CA TYR A 959 -18.87 -4.10 -10.54
C TYR A 959 -17.42 -3.66 -10.78
N GLU A 960 -16.64 -4.50 -11.46
CA GLU A 960 -15.30 -4.16 -11.94
C GLU A 960 -14.96 -4.86 -13.26
N ARG A 961 -14.27 -4.17 -14.17
CA ARG A 961 -13.76 -4.72 -15.43
C ARG A 961 -12.30 -4.33 -15.61
N THR A 962 -11.47 -5.28 -16.01
CA THR A 962 -10.05 -5.04 -16.25
C THR A 962 -9.75 -4.67 -17.71
N HIS A 963 -8.55 -4.12 -17.92
CA HIS A 963 -7.83 -4.26 -19.18
C HIS A 963 -7.22 -5.68 -19.26
N ARG A 964 -6.69 -6.06 -20.42
CA ARG A 964 -6.00 -7.35 -20.61
C ARG A 964 -4.61 -7.30 -19.99
N TYR A 965 -4.48 -7.88 -18.80
CA TYR A 965 -3.26 -7.93 -18.01
C TYR A 965 -2.98 -9.36 -17.58
N SER A 966 -1.70 -9.70 -17.44
CA SER A 966 -1.28 -10.97 -16.84
C SER A 966 -0.17 -10.76 -15.81
N ASN A 967 -0.06 -11.67 -14.84
CA ASN A 967 1.01 -11.72 -13.84
C ASN A 967 1.64 -13.12 -13.76
N VAL A 968 1.92 -13.68 -14.94
CA VAL A 968 2.44 -15.05 -15.12
C VAL A 968 3.97 -15.15 -15.19
N ALA A 969 4.66 -14.01 -15.15
CA ALA A 969 6.12 -13.95 -15.30
C ALA A 969 6.89 -14.19 -13.99
N TYR A 970 6.20 -14.26 -12.86
CA TYR A 970 6.82 -14.37 -11.55
C TYR A 970 7.54 -15.71 -11.35
N ASN A 971 8.84 -15.66 -11.04
CA ASN A 971 9.64 -16.86 -10.76
C ASN A 971 10.40 -16.77 -9.41
N VAL A 972 9.77 -16.15 -8.41
CA VAL A 972 10.28 -15.98 -7.03
C VAL A 972 11.51 -15.08 -6.88
N THR A 973 12.51 -15.22 -7.77
CA THR A 973 13.86 -14.65 -7.63
C THR A 973 14.11 -13.40 -8.49
N ASP A 974 13.34 -13.21 -9.56
CA ASP A 974 13.55 -12.13 -10.54
C ASP A 974 12.75 -10.85 -10.24
N GLY A 975 11.86 -10.89 -9.24
CA GLY A 975 11.03 -9.76 -8.82
C GLY A 975 9.93 -9.38 -9.81
N ARG A 976 9.63 -10.19 -10.83
CA ARG A 976 8.60 -9.90 -11.85
C ARG A 976 7.19 -10.28 -11.36
N CYS A 977 6.71 -9.60 -10.31
CA CYS A 977 5.43 -9.86 -9.66
C CYS A 977 4.35 -8.78 -9.89
N THR A 978 4.60 -7.84 -10.80
CA THR A 978 3.65 -6.78 -11.14
C THR A 978 2.86 -7.19 -12.39
N PRO A 979 1.51 -7.14 -12.38
CA PRO A 979 0.73 -7.35 -13.58
C PRO A 979 1.17 -6.42 -14.71
N VAL A 980 1.35 -6.97 -15.90
CA VAL A 980 1.72 -6.22 -17.11
C VAL A 980 0.63 -6.38 -18.17
N ALA A 981 0.48 -5.37 -19.01
CA ALA A 981 -0.41 -5.46 -20.15
C ALA A 981 0.02 -6.64 -21.05
N ASP A 982 -0.91 -7.55 -21.33
CA ASP A 982 -0.66 -8.75 -22.12
C ASP A 982 -1.87 -9.00 -23.01
N ARG A 983 -1.70 -8.81 -24.32
CA ARG A 983 -2.79 -8.96 -25.31
C ARG A 983 -3.36 -10.38 -25.39
N ARG A 984 -2.62 -11.38 -24.89
CA ARG A 984 -3.06 -12.78 -24.82
C ARG A 984 -3.98 -13.03 -23.63
N ALA A 985 -3.96 -12.15 -22.62
CA ALA A 985 -4.75 -12.31 -21.42
C ALA A 985 -6.24 -12.03 -21.66
N PRO A 986 -7.13 -12.65 -20.88
CA PRO A 986 -8.55 -12.34 -20.89
C PRO A 986 -8.81 -10.94 -20.30
N VAL A 987 -10.02 -10.44 -20.54
CA VAL A 987 -10.62 -9.40 -19.69
C VAL A 987 -11.20 -10.10 -18.46
N TYR A 988 -10.88 -9.63 -17.26
CA TYR A 988 -11.51 -10.10 -16.03
C TYR A 988 -12.67 -9.17 -15.68
N VAL A 989 -13.82 -9.74 -15.37
CA VAL A 989 -15.05 -9.03 -15.01
C VAL A 989 -15.57 -9.55 -13.69
N VAL A 990 -15.81 -8.63 -12.75
CA VAL A 990 -16.51 -8.84 -11.49
C VAL A 990 -17.93 -8.29 -11.67
N VAL A 991 -18.93 -9.16 -11.49
CA VAL A 991 -20.37 -8.88 -11.62
C VAL A 991 -21.12 -9.57 -10.47
N GLY A 992 -20.58 -9.43 -9.25
CA GLY A 992 -21.18 -9.95 -8.01
C GLY A 992 -22.16 -8.96 -7.37
N ASP A 993 -22.68 -8.03 -8.15
CA ASP A 993 -23.52 -6.93 -7.72
C ASP A 993 -25.02 -7.22 -7.88
N GLY A 994 -25.43 -8.48 -7.71
CA GLY A 994 -26.80 -8.92 -7.96
C GLY A 994 -27.85 -8.40 -6.98
N GLY A 995 -27.48 -8.00 -5.77
CA GLY A 995 -28.40 -7.40 -4.80
C GLY A 995 -28.57 -8.17 -3.49
N ASN A 996 -27.63 -9.05 -3.14
CA ASN A 996 -27.73 -9.87 -1.94
C ASN A 996 -27.85 -9.10 -0.60
N VAL A 997 -28.17 -9.86 0.44
CA VAL A 997 -28.45 -9.40 1.81
C VAL A 997 -27.22 -8.82 2.53
N GLU A 998 -25.99 -9.09 2.09
CA GLU A 998 -24.79 -8.57 2.76
C GLU A 998 -24.51 -7.09 2.45
N GLY A 999 -25.07 -6.56 1.36
CA GLY A 999 -24.80 -5.19 0.91
C GLY A 999 -23.68 -5.09 -0.13
N LEU A 1000 -23.43 -3.87 -0.61
CA LEU A 1000 -22.33 -3.56 -1.54
C LEU A 1000 -20.97 -3.55 -0.81
N ALA A 1001 -19.91 -3.90 -1.53
CA ALA A 1001 -18.54 -3.75 -1.06
C ALA A 1001 -18.23 -2.28 -0.74
N ASP A 1002 -17.39 -2.03 0.28
CA ASP A 1002 -17.29 -0.72 0.92
C ASP A 1002 -16.04 0.08 0.58
N GLU A 1003 -14.91 -0.55 0.23
CA GLU A 1003 -13.66 0.16 -0.02
C GLU A 1003 -12.88 -0.31 -1.26
N LEU A 1004 -12.41 0.64 -2.09
CA LEU A 1004 -11.59 0.38 -3.29
C LEU A 1004 -10.12 0.63 -2.96
N THR A 1005 -9.24 -0.13 -3.59
CA THR A 1005 -7.81 0.15 -3.60
C THR A 1005 -7.54 1.47 -4.34
N TRP A 1006 -6.78 2.38 -3.71
CA TRP A 1006 -6.38 3.67 -4.30
C TRP A 1006 -4.86 3.84 -4.35
N PRO A 1007 -4.29 4.39 -5.45
CA PRO A 1007 -4.98 4.74 -6.71
C PRO A 1007 -5.52 3.50 -7.45
N GLN A 1008 -6.45 3.69 -8.39
CA GLN A 1008 -6.95 2.60 -9.24
C GLN A 1008 -5.76 1.87 -9.89
N PRO A 1009 -5.62 0.55 -9.69
CA PRO A 1009 -4.54 -0.21 -10.31
C PRO A 1009 -4.61 -0.14 -11.83
N ALA A 1010 -3.46 -0.14 -12.51
CA ALA A 1010 -3.39 0.00 -13.96
C ALA A 1010 -4.10 -1.12 -14.76
N TYR A 1011 -4.31 -2.29 -14.13
CA TYR A 1011 -5.10 -3.36 -14.73
C TYR A 1011 -6.61 -3.09 -14.69
N SER A 1012 -7.10 -2.24 -13.77
CA SER A 1012 -8.53 -1.97 -13.60
C SER A 1012 -8.98 -0.91 -14.62
N ALA A 1013 -9.91 -1.26 -15.51
CA ALA A 1013 -10.41 -0.39 -16.56
C ALA A 1013 -11.65 0.40 -16.13
N PHE A 1014 -12.58 -0.24 -15.43
CA PHE A 1014 -13.77 0.39 -14.87
C PHE A 1014 -14.12 -0.28 -13.53
N ARG A 1015 -14.61 0.48 -12.53
CA ARG A 1015 -15.16 -0.08 -11.29
C ARG A 1015 -16.16 0.87 -10.63
N GLU A 1016 -17.20 0.31 -10.01
CA GLU A 1016 -18.29 1.05 -9.38
C GLU A 1016 -19.04 0.24 -8.30
N TYR A 1017 -19.60 0.95 -7.30
CA TYR A 1017 -20.47 0.41 -6.25
C TYR A 1017 -21.95 0.68 -6.54
N SER A 1018 -22.54 -0.19 -7.35
CA SER A 1018 -23.96 -0.20 -7.65
C SER A 1018 -24.38 -1.64 -7.85
N TYR A 1019 -25.64 -1.96 -7.55
CA TYR A 1019 -26.22 -3.22 -8.00
C TYR A 1019 -26.60 -3.13 -9.47
N GLY A 1020 -26.60 -4.28 -10.13
CA GLY A 1020 -26.77 -4.36 -11.56
C GLY A 1020 -26.63 -5.77 -12.09
N HIS A 1021 -26.64 -5.84 -13.42
CA HIS A 1021 -26.33 -7.04 -14.18
C HIS A 1021 -25.64 -6.62 -15.49
N ALA A 1022 -25.04 -7.57 -16.19
CA ALA A 1022 -24.46 -7.31 -17.50
C ALA A 1022 -25.05 -8.20 -18.59
N VAL A 1023 -24.90 -7.75 -19.83
CA VAL A 1023 -25.24 -8.50 -21.03
C VAL A 1023 -24.04 -8.48 -21.97
N LEU A 1024 -23.65 -9.68 -22.43
CA LEU A 1024 -22.65 -9.87 -23.47
C LEU A 1024 -23.36 -10.32 -24.76
N ASP A 1025 -23.34 -9.45 -25.77
CA ASP A 1025 -24.00 -9.64 -27.05
C ASP A 1025 -22.95 -9.96 -28.12
N ILE A 1026 -22.74 -11.26 -28.36
CA ILE A 1026 -21.79 -11.78 -29.34
C ILE A 1026 -22.39 -11.62 -30.74
N LYS A 1027 -21.70 -10.84 -31.59
CA LYS A 1027 -22.17 -10.54 -32.94
C LYS A 1027 -21.70 -11.55 -33.97
N ASN A 1028 -20.45 -11.98 -33.86
CA ASN A 1028 -19.79 -12.91 -34.78
C ASN A 1028 -18.48 -13.40 -34.17
N ARG A 1029 -17.64 -14.09 -34.97
CA ARG A 1029 -16.35 -14.64 -34.51
C ARG A 1029 -15.31 -13.62 -34.02
N THR A 1030 -15.54 -12.32 -34.25
CA THR A 1030 -14.55 -11.26 -33.98
C THR A 1030 -15.00 -10.23 -32.94
N HIS A 1031 -16.29 -9.86 -32.92
CA HIS A 1031 -16.81 -8.80 -32.06
C HIS A 1031 -17.95 -9.29 -31.14
N ALA A 1032 -17.86 -8.87 -29.87
CA ALA A 1032 -18.94 -9.00 -28.90
C ALA A 1032 -19.10 -7.66 -28.18
N TYR A 1033 -20.34 -7.20 -28.01
CA TYR A 1033 -20.66 -5.98 -27.28
C TYR A 1033 -20.99 -6.32 -25.82
N TYR A 1034 -20.20 -5.80 -24.90
CA TYR A 1034 -20.42 -5.95 -23.47
C TYR A 1034 -21.05 -4.68 -22.91
N ALA A 1035 -22.11 -4.82 -22.11
CA ALA A 1035 -22.75 -3.72 -21.40
C ALA A 1035 -23.14 -4.12 -19.98
N TRP A 1036 -22.85 -3.25 -19.02
CA TRP A 1036 -23.32 -3.37 -17.64
C TRP A 1036 -24.36 -2.28 -17.34
N TYR A 1037 -25.45 -2.69 -16.70
CA TYR A 1037 -26.61 -1.89 -16.39
C TYR A 1037 -26.79 -1.79 -14.88
N ARG A 1038 -26.96 -0.57 -14.38
CA ARG A 1038 -27.19 -0.30 -12.96
C ARG A 1038 -28.68 -0.24 -12.66
N ASN A 1039 -29.09 -0.82 -11.53
CA ASN A 1039 -30.51 -0.92 -11.17
C ASN A 1039 -31.26 0.43 -11.07
N HIS A 1040 -30.56 1.52 -10.79
CA HIS A 1040 -31.16 2.84 -10.56
C HIS A 1040 -31.24 3.72 -11.80
N ASP A 1041 -30.61 3.32 -12.91
CA ASP A 1041 -30.74 4.03 -14.17
C ASP A 1041 -32.02 3.58 -14.91
N GLY A 1042 -32.41 4.34 -15.93
CA GLY A 1042 -33.48 3.87 -16.83
C GLY A 1042 -33.04 2.60 -17.56
N ASN A 1043 -33.97 1.69 -17.85
CA ASN A 1043 -33.70 0.34 -18.37
C ASN A 1043 -32.75 0.26 -19.58
N LYS A 1044 -32.63 1.33 -20.38
CA LYS A 1044 -31.79 1.40 -21.61
C LYS A 1044 -30.41 2.04 -21.39
N VAL A 1045 -30.10 2.50 -20.18
CA VAL A 1045 -28.87 3.25 -19.88
C VAL A 1045 -27.77 2.28 -19.49
N THR A 1046 -26.70 2.23 -20.28
CA THR A 1046 -25.49 1.46 -19.95
C THR A 1046 -24.52 2.34 -19.17
N ALA A 1047 -24.11 1.90 -17.98
CA ALA A 1047 -23.17 2.64 -17.13
C ALA A 1047 -21.71 2.37 -17.52
N ASP A 1048 -21.42 1.15 -17.96
CA ASP A 1048 -20.18 0.78 -18.62
C ASP A 1048 -20.48 -0.09 -19.83
N SER A 1049 -19.78 0.14 -20.93
CA SER A 1049 -19.88 -0.66 -22.13
C SER A 1049 -18.58 -0.67 -22.92
N THR A 1050 -18.33 -1.76 -23.62
CA THR A 1050 -17.14 -1.92 -24.45
C THR A 1050 -17.33 -3.00 -25.50
N TRP A 1051 -16.62 -2.86 -26.62
CA TRP A 1051 -16.50 -3.96 -27.58
C TRP A 1051 -15.34 -4.86 -27.17
N PHE A 1052 -15.61 -6.15 -26.98
CA PHE A 1052 -14.59 -7.19 -26.92
C PHE A 1052 -14.19 -7.60 -28.33
N THR A 1053 -12.88 -7.77 -28.52
CA THR A 1053 -12.28 -8.29 -29.75
C THR A 1053 -11.66 -9.65 -29.50
N ASN A 1054 -12.02 -10.63 -30.33
CA ASN A 1054 -11.67 -12.02 -30.14
C ASN A 1054 -10.14 -12.27 -30.13
N ARG A 1055 -9.63 -13.03 -29.17
CA ARG A 1055 -8.20 -13.29 -28.97
C ARG A 1055 -7.59 -14.30 -29.96
N TYR A 1056 -8.42 -15.05 -30.67
CA TYR A 1056 -7.98 -16.00 -31.70
C TYR A 1056 -8.02 -15.38 -33.10
N HIS A 1057 -9.15 -14.76 -33.48
CA HIS A 1057 -9.33 -14.15 -34.81
C HIS A 1057 -8.80 -12.71 -34.90
N MET A 1058 -8.68 -11.99 -33.78
CA MET A 1058 -8.13 -10.63 -33.71
C MET A 1058 -7.04 -10.49 -32.61
N PRO A 1059 -5.98 -11.32 -32.62
CA PRO A 1059 -5.02 -11.45 -31.50
C PRO A 1059 -4.19 -10.18 -31.22
N ASN A 1060 -4.11 -9.26 -32.19
CA ASN A 1060 -3.32 -8.04 -32.11
C ASN A 1060 -4.16 -6.79 -31.83
N HIS A 1061 -5.49 -6.88 -31.80
CA HIS A 1061 -6.38 -5.76 -31.54
C HIS A 1061 -6.57 -5.54 -30.03
N ASP A 1062 -6.69 -4.28 -29.64
CA ASP A 1062 -7.08 -3.88 -28.28
C ASP A 1062 -8.59 -3.59 -28.28
N ASP A 1063 -9.31 -4.05 -27.26
CA ASP A 1063 -10.77 -3.89 -27.13
C ASP A 1063 -11.15 -2.40 -27.22
N SER A 1064 -11.88 -1.90 -28.20
CA SER A 1064 -12.13 -0.46 -28.40
C SER A 1064 -13.21 0.10 -27.47
N SER A 1065 -12.93 1.21 -26.78
CA SER A 1065 -13.93 1.95 -25.99
C SER A 1065 -14.80 2.91 -26.81
N ASN A 1066 -14.50 3.08 -28.10
CA ASN A 1066 -15.25 3.92 -29.04
C ASN A 1066 -15.28 3.24 -30.41
N ILE A 1067 -16.34 2.49 -30.67
CA ILE A 1067 -16.84 2.34 -32.02
C ILE A 1067 -18.22 3.00 -31.98
N ALA A 1068 -18.25 4.28 -32.34
CA ALA A 1068 -19.47 4.89 -32.84
C ALA A 1068 -19.70 4.28 -34.23
N TYR A 1069 -20.62 3.32 -34.33
CA TYR A 1069 -21.31 3.10 -35.60
C TYR A 1069 -22.60 3.91 -35.56
N ALA A 1070 -22.79 4.62 -36.66
CA ALA A 1070 -23.92 5.47 -36.99
C ALA A 1070 -25.27 4.75 -36.90
#